data_AF-B4UIK6-F1
#
_entry.id   AF-B4UIK6-F1
#
_cell.length_a   1.000
_cell.length_b   1.000
_cell.length_c   1.000
_cell.angle_alpha   90.00
_cell.angle_beta   90.00
_cell.angle_gamma   90.00
#
_symmetry.space_group_name_H-M   'P 1'
#
loop_
_entity.id
_entity.type
_entity.pdbx_description
1 polymer ?
#
loop_
_entity_poly.entity_id
_entity_poly.type
_entity_poly.pdbx_seq_one_letter_code
_entity_poly.pdbx_strand_id
1 'polypeptide(L)'
;MSTRGTALPTLFAVLAALAAAAPACPRAQVAAPRMVEDGDDAAPEPAPPAQAPAAPAPAPAPTSAAAVREAAPAARQAAPSPAAAPPGGAPGAAAAPSAVPAPAPASAPAAASASASASASPALARPIAPVRATWDGLLAAWSDRRGALREADPARADAAQRALLAAQRDLAIENLVPMAVAEVRESRRALAANLPAEALARAEAASALAPDLPDGHLARARALFAREPGRPGPVLAALGDALAAAAREPHTARAFEGDLFAAAFAAVLAAAAAVVLVLLARSLRLFLHDFHHLPLLRGSAPVQTGFLALVLIAMPAAFGLGAAAVLAVAALVAWPYLANRERLVVTAALGAVLAMPWAAGEVARLTAWTGSVAERVHELEHGAVSDAEAAQLEAWAPESPAPGPVLAALGRHAKRRGDLDRALRLYREAAAADPRAPELSVNVGNVLFLQGDLDGAKAAYLAAQDQAGSDLVVLGAAHYGLSKLYLRTSEMDKSAAARDKAEHEAGEYLRRHGSDDDFTANHYLVDVPVPPARIAALATSDGTPEAVRRWVRARLMGALPAAAWPWGGAGFLAALWALALLLRRLGPSRACARCGRPACRRCDGGDGEECGQCVNVFARKGVVDARDRLRKEAQVRRHERLARIVTRALSVAGAGAAQVVAGAPVRGALLLAAVLFPVFVIGLWRGVMPPPYPSPYVLAGKLAVAVPLGVIAWTLAVRDAFRRTRS
;
A
#
# COMPACT_ATOMS: atom_id res chain seq x y z
N MET A 1 17.86 37.93 11.16
CA MET A 1 16.50 38.20 10.65
C MET A 1 16.46 37.87 9.15
N SER A 2 15.27 37.65 8.59
CA SER A 2 14.99 37.33 7.17
C SER A 2 15.55 36.00 6.60
N THR A 3 14.82 34.91 6.83
CA THR A 3 14.96 33.62 6.10
C THR A 3 13.60 33.00 5.72
N ARG A 4 12.53 33.81 5.62
CA ARG A 4 11.16 33.34 5.34
C ARG A 4 10.74 33.40 3.85
N GLY A 5 11.64 33.75 2.94
CA GLY A 5 11.27 34.05 1.54
C GLY A 5 11.42 32.92 0.50
N THR A 6 12.16 31.84 0.79
CA THR A 6 12.62 30.91 -0.28
C THR A 6 11.77 29.66 -0.48
N ALA A 7 10.86 29.32 0.44
CA ALA A 7 10.03 28.12 0.32
C ALA A 7 8.90 28.26 -0.71
N LEU A 8 8.26 29.44 -0.76
CA LEU A 8 7.18 29.74 -1.71
C LEU A 8 7.60 29.64 -3.18
N PRO A 9 8.72 30.26 -3.64
CA PRO A 9 9.12 30.16 -5.06
C PRO A 9 9.57 28.75 -5.46
N THR A 10 10.13 27.94 -4.55
CA THR A 10 10.41 26.51 -4.85
C THR A 10 9.14 25.68 -4.95
N LEU A 11 8.15 25.90 -4.08
CA LEU A 11 6.84 25.23 -4.19
C LEU A 11 6.14 25.64 -5.49
N PHE A 12 6.16 26.94 -5.83
CA PHE A 12 5.61 27.45 -7.09
C PHE A 12 6.32 26.88 -8.32
N ALA A 13 7.65 26.77 -8.31
CA ALA A 13 8.40 26.14 -9.40
C ALA A 13 8.09 24.64 -9.55
N VAL A 14 7.90 23.91 -8.44
CA VAL A 14 7.50 22.49 -8.46
C VAL A 14 6.06 22.32 -8.96
N LEU A 15 5.12 23.18 -8.53
CA LEU A 15 3.73 23.16 -8.99
C LEU A 15 3.59 23.59 -10.46
N ALA A 16 4.37 24.57 -10.91
CA ALA A 16 4.44 24.98 -12.30
C ALA A 16 5.08 23.89 -13.18
N ALA A 17 6.14 23.22 -12.70
CA ALA A 17 6.72 22.05 -13.36
C ALA A 17 5.72 20.88 -13.42
N LEU A 18 4.86 20.71 -12.41
CA LEU A 18 3.77 19.73 -12.38
C LEU A 18 2.68 19.99 -13.43
N ALA A 19 2.32 21.26 -13.62
CA ALA A 19 1.37 21.70 -14.64
C ALA A 19 1.97 21.58 -16.05
N ALA A 20 3.24 21.98 -16.22
CA ALA A 20 3.95 21.98 -17.50
C ALA A 20 4.52 20.62 -17.92
N ALA A 21 4.72 19.68 -16.99
CA ALA A 21 5.17 18.33 -17.31
C ALA A 21 4.08 17.53 -18.01
N ALA A 22 4.13 17.53 -19.34
CA ALA A 22 3.56 16.46 -20.13
C ALA A 22 4.23 15.14 -19.70
N PRO A 23 3.48 14.11 -19.26
CA PRO A 23 4.07 12.80 -19.04
C PRO A 23 4.61 12.29 -20.38
N ALA A 24 5.93 12.08 -20.46
CA ALA A 24 6.55 11.44 -21.62
C ALA A 24 5.83 10.11 -21.86
N CYS A 25 5.19 9.99 -23.03
CA CYS A 25 4.18 8.98 -23.32
C CYS A 25 4.73 7.57 -23.02
N PRO A 26 4.30 6.90 -21.93
CA PRO A 26 4.73 5.55 -21.70
C PRO A 26 3.99 4.68 -22.72
N ARG A 27 4.73 4.14 -23.69
CA ARG A 27 4.26 3.01 -24.48
C ARG A 27 4.06 1.82 -23.53
N ALA A 28 2.91 1.77 -22.88
CA ALA A 28 2.38 0.53 -22.36
C ALA A 28 2.13 -0.37 -23.58
N GLN A 29 3.02 -1.34 -23.79
CA GLN A 29 2.73 -2.49 -24.66
C GLN A 29 1.79 -3.45 -23.92
N VAL A 30 0.61 -2.93 -23.58
CA VAL A 30 -0.60 -3.72 -23.49
C VAL A 30 -1.31 -3.38 -24.79
N ALA A 31 -1.47 -4.37 -25.68
CA ALA A 31 -2.24 -4.15 -26.89
C ALA A 31 -3.62 -3.64 -26.48
N ALA A 32 -4.09 -2.55 -27.10
CA ALA A 32 -5.45 -2.10 -26.86
C ALA A 32 -6.39 -3.29 -27.15
N PRO A 33 -7.38 -3.59 -26.29
CA PRO A 33 -8.40 -4.56 -26.63
C PRO A 33 -9.01 -4.09 -27.96
N ARG A 34 -8.90 -4.92 -29.01
CA ARG A 34 -9.63 -4.67 -30.24
C ARG A 34 -11.10 -4.61 -29.86
N MET A 35 -11.81 -3.58 -30.30
CA MET A 35 -13.26 -3.69 -30.29
C MET A 35 -13.60 -4.88 -31.19
N VAL A 36 -14.43 -5.78 -30.69
CA VAL A 36 -15.14 -6.70 -31.57
C VAL A 36 -16.03 -5.80 -32.43
N GLU A 37 -15.79 -5.79 -33.73
CA GLU A 37 -16.71 -5.18 -34.67
C GLU A 37 -17.88 -6.15 -34.82
N ASP A 38 -19.10 -5.67 -34.60
CA ASP A 38 -20.31 -6.49 -34.70
C ASP A 38 -20.52 -6.90 -36.17
N GLY A 39 -20.21 -8.15 -36.50
CA GLY A 39 -20.51 -8.75 -37.80
C GLY A 39 -19.33 -9.45 -38.46
N ASP A 40 -19.07 -10.70 -38.07
CA ASP A 40 -18.78 -11.79 -39.01
C ASP A 40 -18.91 -13.14 -38.29
N ASP A 41 -19.93 -13.92 -38.64
CA ASP A 41 -20.17 -15.28 -38.12
C ASP A 41 -19.16 -16.28 -38.71
N ALA A 42 -17.94 -16.30 -38.15
CA ALA A 42 -16.94 -17.33 -38.41
C ALA A 42 -16.88 -18.33 -37.25
N ALA A 43 -17.29 -19.58 -37.51
CA ALA A 43 -17.28 -20.65 -36.50
C ALA A 43 -15.86 -20.89 -35.94
N PRO A 44 -15.72 -21.17 -34.63
CA PRO A 44 -14.41 -21.27 -33.99
C PRO A 44 -13.61 -22.49 -34.47
N GLU A 45 -12.42 -22.22 -35.00
CA GLU A 45 -11.44 -23.23 -35.38
C GLU A 45 -10.92 -23.97 -34.11
N PRO A 46 -10.85 -25.31 -34.09
CA PRO A 46 -10.52 -26.05 -32.88
C PRO A 46 -9.05 -25.85 -32.47
N ALA A 47 -8.83 -25.57 -31.18
CA ALA A 47 -7.51 -25.32 -30.62
C ALA A 47 -6.56 -26.53 -30.78
N PRO A 48 -5.26 -26.31 -31.07
CA PRO A 48 -4.27 -27.38 -31.10
C PRO A 48 -4.11 -28.02 -29.71
N PRO A 49 -3.89 -29.34 -29.62
CA PRO A 49 -3.86 -30.04 -28.33
C PRO A 49 -2.70 -29.60 -27.45
N ALA A 50 -2.98 -29.40 -26.16
CA ALA A 50 -1.98 -29.04 -25.17
C ALA A 50 -0.92 -30.14 -25.01
N GLN A 51 0.36 -29.74 -25.01
CA GLN A 51 1.45 -30.66 -24.65
C GLN A 51 1.33 -31.06 -23.18
N ALA A 52 1.33 -32.38 -22.94
CA ALA A 52 1.29 -32.92 -21.58
C ALA A 52 2.56 -32.53 -20.79
N PRO A 53 2.45 -32.28 -19.47
CA PRO A 53 3.62 -32.00 -18.63
C PRO A 53 4.55 -33.22 -18.60
N ALA A 54 5.86 -32.97 -18.73
CA ALA A 54 6.88 -34.01 -18.71
C ALA A 54 6.86 -34.78 -17.38
N ALA A 55 6.92 -36.12 -17.48
CA ALA A 55 6.93 -37.00 -16.32
C ALA A 55 8.18 -36.76 -15.43
N PRO A 56 8.07 -36.85 -14.09
CA PRO A 56 9.22 -36.76 -13.21
C PRO A 56 10.14 -37.97 -13.41
N ALA A 57 11.45 -37.72 -13.38
CA ALA A 57 12.47 -38.75 -13.56
C ALA A 57 12.41 -39.82 -12.44
N PRO A 58 12.65 -41.11 -12.75
CA PRO A 58 12.61 -42.18 -11.76
C PRO A 58 13.75 -42.05 -10.73
N ALA A 59 13.44 -42.30 -9.47
CA ALA A 59 14.41 -42.33 -8.39
C ALA A 59 15.39 -43.52 -8.52
N PRO A 60 16.66 -43.39 -8.11
CA PRO A 60 17.63 -44.48 -8.17
C PRO A 60 17.28 -45.60 -7.17
N ALA A 61 17.39 -46.85 -7.63
CA ALA A 61 17.11 -48.03 -6.83
C ALA A 61 18.17 -48.26 -5.72
N PRO A 62 17.77 -48.65 -4.49
CA PRO A 62 18.70 -49.10 -3.48
C PRO A 62 19.13 -50.56 -3.75
N THR A 63 20.43 -50.78 -3.92
CA THR A 63 21.04 -52.10 -3.96
C THR A 63 21.00 -52.76 -2.58
N SER A 64 20.56 -54.02 -2.50
CA SER A 64 20.49 -54.79 -1.24
C SER A 64 21.48 -55.96 -1.21
N ALA A 65 22.16 -56.09 -0.08
CA ALA A 65 22.88 -57.26 0.43
C ALA A 65 23.06 -57.03 1.95
N ALA A 66 22.89 -57.98 2.87
CA ALA A 66 22.54 -59.39 2.74
C ALA A 66 21.68 -59.89 3.92
N ALA A 67 21.22 -61.14 3.80
CA ALA A 67 20.34 -61.94 4.68
C ALA A 67 20.55 -61.85 6.21
N VAL A 68 19.48 -62.13 6.98
CA VAL A 68 19.33 -63.35 7.83
C VAL A 68 17.82 -63.71 8.05
N ARG A 69 17.56 -65.02 8.08
CA ARG A 69 16.45 -65.87 8.61
C ARG A 69 15.58 -65.29 9.76
N GLU A 70 14.37 -65.77 10.11
CA GLU A 70 13.44 -66.83 9.63
C GLU A 70 12.03 -66.62 10.23
N ALA A 71 11.06 -67.48 9.83
CA ALA A 71 9.78 -67.80 10.49
C ALA A 71 8.49 -66.98 10.17
N ALA A 72 7.48 -67.74 9.73
CA ALA A 72 6.05 -67.42 9.64
C ALA A 72 5.28 -68.55 10.41
N PRO A 73 3.95 -68.77 10.33
CA PRO A 73 2.85 -68.01 9.69
C PRO A 73 1.53 -67.91 10.53
N ALA A 74 0.53 -67.15 10.04
CA ALA A 74 -0.94 -67.43 10.10
C ALA A 74 -1.72 -66.24 9.46
N ALA A 75 -2.40 -66.36 8.32
CA ALA A 75 -3.77 -66.90 8.11
C ALA A 75 -4.90 -65.97 8.64
N ARG A 76 -5.97 -65.56 7.94
CA ARG A 76 -6.59 -65.82 6.60
C ARG A 76 -7.40 -64.53 6.20
N GLN A 77 -7.46 -64.08 4.93
CA GLN A 77 -8.49 -64.36 3.89
C GLN A 77 -9.97 -64.22 4.36
N ALA A 78 -10.94 -63.66 3.61
CA ALA A 78 -10.97 -62.88 2.35
C ALA A 78 -12.38 -62.23 2.16
N ALA A 79 -12.56 -61.39 1.11
CA ALA A 79 -13.86 -60.82 0.66
C ALA A 79 -14.70 -61.86 -0.16
N PRO A 80 -15.89 -61.60 -0.80
CA PRO A 80 -16.21 -60.45 -1.69
C PRO A 80 -17.70 -59.95 -1.70
N SER A 81 -18.08 -59.22 -2.77
CA SER A 81 -19.38 -58.55 -3.07
C SER A 81 -20.12 -59.24 -4.27
N PRO A 82 -20.95 -58.60 -5.13
CA PRO A 82 -22.39 -58.22 -5.02
C PRO A 82 -23.36 -58.86 -6.09
N ALA A 83 -24.69 -58.69 -5.92
CA ALA A 83 -25.81 -58.83 -6.93
C ALA A 83 -27.18 -58.45 -6.27
N ALA A 84 -28.35 -58.20 -6.91
CA ALA A 84 -28.79 -57.70 -8.25
C ALA A 84 -30.31 -57.29 -8.22
N ALA A 85 -30.98 -57.01 -9.37
CA ALA A 85 -32.43 -56.66 -9.53
C ALA A 85 -33.23 -57.79 -10.26
N PRO A 86 -34.49 -57.69 -10.82
CA PRO A 86 -35.50 -56.60 -10.93
C PRO A 86 -37.01 -57.01 -10.61
N PRO A 87 -38.09 -56.89 -11.46
CA PRO A 87 -39.15 -55.84 -11.35
C PRO A 87 -40.66 -56.27 -11.45
N GLY A 88 -41.61 -55.29 -11.35
CA GLY A 88 -42.86 -55.25 -12.17
C GLY A 88 -44.24 -55.02 -11.49
N GLY A 89 -45.16 -54.23 -12.11
CA GLY A 89 -46.63 -54.29 -11.86
C GLY A 89 -47.47 -52.98 -11.94
N ALA A 90 -48.43 -52.91 -12.89
CA ALA A 90 -49.58 -51.96 -13.05
C ALA A 90 -50.62 -52.60 -14.04
N PRO A 91 -51.79 -52.03 -14.50
CA PRO A 91 -52.50 -50.76 -14.22
C PRO A 91 -54.09 -50.86 -14.15
N GLY A 92 -54.82 -49.71 -14.18
CA GLY A 92 -56.29 -49.56 -14.48
C GLY A 92 -56.99 -48.46 -13.60
N ALA A 93 -57.64 -47.38 -14.06
CA ALA A 93 -58.77 -47.13 -15.00
C ALA A 93 -60.19 -47.44 -14.41
N ALA A 94 -61.26 -46.63 -14.53
CA ALA A 94 -61.51 -45.23 -14.99
C ALA A 94 -62.98 -44.77 -14.65
N ALA A 95 -63.38 -43.50 -14.92
CA ALA A 95 -64.75 -42.97 -15.24
C ALA A 95 -65.29 -41.69 -14.50
N ALA A 96 -66.10 -40.90 -15.22
CA ALA A 96 -67.01 -39.77 -14.87
C ALA A 96 -68.26 -39.88 -15.82
N PRO A 97 -69.28 -38.97 -15.94
CA PRO A 97 -69.55 -37.62 -15.35
C PRO A 97 -71.03 -37.35 -14.94
N SER A 98 -71.44 -36.10 -14.60
CA SER A 98 -72.75 -35.43 -14.89
C SER A 98 -72.88 -34.03 -14.22
N ALA A 99 -73.85 -33.18 -14.60
CA ALA A 99 -73.85 -31.73 -14.31
C ALA A 99 -75.24 -31.05 -14.07
N VAL A 100 -75.24 -29.88 -13.39
CA VAL A 100 -76.23 -28.74 -13.45
C VAL A 100 -77.64 -29.00 -12.82
N PRO A 101 -78.43 -28.00 -12.31
CA PRO A 101 -78.40 -26.52 -12.44
C PRO A 101 -78.47 -25.66 -11.13
N ALA A 102 -78.44 -24.33 -11.31
CA ALA A 102 -78.73 -23.29 -10.30
C ALA A 102 -80.20 -22.79 -10.34
N PRO A 103 -80.65 -22.00 -9.34
CA PRO A 103 -81.32 -20.74 -9.68
C PRO A 103 -80.98 -19.54 -8.75
N ALA A 104 -81.37 -18.34 -9.19
CA ALA A 104 -81.45 -17.08 -8.45
C ALA A 104 -82.80 -16.39 -8.81
N PRO A 105 -83.19 -15.21 -8.29
CA PRO A 105 -82.68 -14.43 -7.15
C PRO A 105 -83.79 -14.08 -6.11
N ALA A 106 -83.44 -13.37 -5.02
CA ALA A 106 -84.41 -12.65 -4.19
C ALA A 106 -83.84 -11.29 -3.73
N SER A 107 -84.71 -10.29 -3.58
CA SER A 107 -84.37 -8.85 -3.54
C SER A 107 -83.93 -8.30 -2.17
N ALA A 108 -83.23 -7.16 -2.22
CA ALA A 108 -82.79 -6.38 -1.05
C ALA A 108 -83.95 -5.82 -0.20
N PRO A 109 -83.62 -5.28 0.99
CA PRO A 109 -83.68 -3.82 1.12
C PRO A 109 -82.35 -3.19 1.56
N ALA A 110 -82.23 -1.88 1.29
CA ALA A 110 -80.99 -1.12 1.45
C ALA A 110 -80.71 -0.66 2.88
N ALA A 111 -79.43 -0.60 3.26
CA ALA A 111 -78.88 0.45 4.14
C ALA A 111 -77.34 0.51 4.07
N ALA A 112 -76.81 1.74 4.10
CA ALA A 112 -75.44 2.12 4.48
C ALA A 112 -74.26 1.41 3.78
N SER A 113 -73.74 2.06 2.73
CA SER A 113 -72.37 1.89 2.28
C SER A 113 -71.36 2.32 3.37
N ALA A 114 -70.82 1.36 4.11
CA ALA A 114 -69.64 1.59 4.95
C ALA A 114 -68.36 1.48 4.10
N SER A 115 -68.04 2.53 3.35
CA SER A 115 -66.66 2.71 2.89
C SER A 115 -65.79 2.88 4.12
N ALA A 116 -64.98 1.87 4.45
CA ALA A 116 -63.95 1.97 5.46
C ALA A 116 -62.93 3.02 4.98
N SER A 117 -63.12 4.26 5.43
CA SER A 117 -62.21 5.35 5.10
C SER A 117 -60.84 5.00 5.64
N ALA A 118 -59.88 4.77 4.75
CA ALA A 118 -58.48 4.88 5.11
C ALA A 118 -58.29 6.23 5.81
N SER A 119 -57.74 6.21 7.01
CA SER A 119 -57.44 7.41 7.78
C SER A 119 -56.37 8.20 7.04
N ALA A 120 -56.81 9.10 6.17
CA ALA A 120 -55.94 10.01 5.44
C ALA A 120 -55.35 11.01 6.44
N SER A 121 -54.17 10.67 6.99
CA SER A 121 -53.28 11.66 7.57
C SER A 121 -53.08 12.80 6.58
N PRO A 122 -53.07 14.06 7.03
CA PRO A 122 -53.11 15.21 6.13
C PRO A 122 -51.88 15.20 5.21
N ALA A 123 -52.11 15.28 3.90
CA ALA A 123 -51.09 15.24 2.85
C ALA A 123 -50.27 16.56 2.76
N LEU A 124 -49.72 17.00 3.90
CA LEU A 124 -48.91 18.21 4.06
C LEU A 124 -47.41 17.96 3.79
N ALA A 125 -46.93 16.73 3.95
CA ALA A 125 -45.56 16.35 3.63
C ALA A 125 -45.42 15.99 2.15
N ARG A 126 -44.46 16.60 1.45
CA ARG A 126 -44.05 16.17 0.10
C ARG A 126 -43.68 14.69 0.12
N PRO A 127 -44.15 13.86 -0.83
CA PRO A 127 -43.79 12.45 -0.90
C PRO A 127 -42.29 12.31 -1.23
N ILE A 128 -41.64 11.37 -0.57
CA ILE A 128 -40.26 10.98 -0.87
C ILE A 128 -40.28 10.24 -2.20
N ALA A 129 -39.45 10.66 -3.14
CA ALA A 129 -39.32 9.99 -4.42
C ALA A 129 -38.55 8.67 -4.22
N PRO A 130 -39.12 7.51 -4.65
CA PRO A 130 -38.38 6.27 -4.67
C PRO A 130 -37.23 6.37 -5.68
N VAL A 131 -36.18 5.57 -5.48
CA VAL A 131 -35.07 5.43 -6.43
C VAL A 131 -35.63 4.98 -7.78
N ARG A 132 -35.25 5.66 -8.86
CA ARG A 132 -35.69 5.39 -10.24
C ARG A 132 -34.55 4.99 -11.17
N ALA A 133 -33.35 5.50 -10.89
CA ALA A 133 -32.16 5.17 -11.64
C ALA A 133 -31.72 3.72 -11.36
N THR A 134 -31.23 3.07 -12.41
CA THR A 134 -30.58 1.75 -12.34
C THR A 134 -29.15 1.86 -12.83
N TRP A 135 -28.31 0.89 -12.47
CA TRP A 135 -26.93 0.83 -12.96
C TRP A 135 -26.87 0.79 -14.49
N ASP A 136 -27.75 0.01 -15.13
CA ASP A 136 -27.85 -0.07 -16.59
C ASP A 136 -28.31 1.26 -17.22
N GLY A 137 -29.23 1.98 -16.58
CA GLY A 137 -29.66 3.31 -17.02
C GLY A 137 -28.53 4.35 -16.96
N LEU A 138 -27.68 4.26 -15.93
CA LEU A 138 -26.46 5.07 -15.79
C LEU A 138 -25.45 4.76 -16.90
N LEU A 139 -25.20 3.47 -17.18
CA LEU A 139 -24.34 3.04 -18.27
C LEU A 139 -24.91 3.45 -19.65
N ALA A 140 -26.22 3.37 -19.84
CA ALA A 140 -26.90 3.83 -21.04
C ALA A 140 -26.68 5.34 -21.27
N ALA A 141 -26.90 6.18 -20.25
CA ALA A 141 -26.64 7.63 -20.34
C ALA A 141 -25.16 7.95 -20.65
N TRP A 142 -24.21 7.20 -20.08
CA TRP A 142 -22.80 7.31 -20.43
C TRP A 142 -22.51 6.91 -21.89
N SER A 143 -23.15 5.84 -22.38
CA SER A 143 -23.00 5.38 -23.76
C SER A 143 -23.59 6.37 -24.77
N ASP A 144 -24.78 6.93 -24.48
CA ASP A 144 -25.47 7.93 -25.29
C ASP A 144 -24.65 9.22 -25.40
N ARG A 145 -24.12 9.72 -24.27
CA ARG A 145 -23.18 10.85 -24.26
C ARG A 145 -21.97 10.59 -25.16
N ARG A 146 -21.36 9.40 -25.07
CA ARG A 146 -20.22 9.03 -25.93
C ARG A 146 -20.60 8.94 -27.40
N GLY A 147 -21.83 8.52 -27.73
CA GLY A 147 -22.38 8.54 -29.09
C GLY A 147 -22.52 9.96 -29.63
N ALA A 148 -23.29 10.80 -28.93
CA ALA A 148 -23.53 12.19 -29.28
C ALA A 148 -22.24 13.00 -29.50
N LEU A 149 -21.21 12.77 -28.69
CA LEU A 149 -19.89 13.41 -28.85
C LEU A 149 -19.13 12.96 -30.11
N ARG A 150 -19.30 11.72 -30.58
CA ARG A 150 -18.73 11.26 -31.86
C ARG A 150 -19.49 11.82 -33.05
N GLU A 151 -20.81 11.96 -32.89
CA GLU A 151 -21.73 12.55 -33.87
C GLU A 151 -21.64 14.09 -33.92
N ALA A 152 -20.85 14.70 -33.02
CA ALA A 152 -20.72 16.15 -32.84
C ALA A 152 -22.05 16.88 -32.52
N ASP A 153 -22.95 16.22 -31.79
CA ASP A 153 -24.18 16.81 -31.23
C ASP A 153 -23.93 17.25 -29.76
N PRO A 154 -23.65 18.55 -29.52
CA PRO A 154 -23.43 19.05 -28.16
C PRO A 154 -24.73 19.06 -27.33
N ALA A 155 -25.90 19.23 -27.94
CA ALA A 155 -27.16 19.35 -27.21
C ALA A 155 -27.58 17.99 -26.62
N ARG A 156 -27.46 16.92 -27.41
CA ARG A 156 -27.63 15.54 -26.93
C ARG A 156 -26.53 15.14 -25.94
N ALA A 157 -25.27 15.50 -26.19
CA ALA A 157 -24.18 15.22 -25.26
C ALA A 157 -24.39 15.87 -23.87
N ASP A 158 -24.86 17.12 -23.83
CA ASP A 158 -25.19 17.84 -22.60
C ASP A 158 -26.43 17.28 -21.91
N ALA A 159 -27.45 16.86 -22.68
CA ALA A 159 -28.63 16.19 -22.13
C ALA A 159 -28.26 14.84 -21.48
N ALA A 160 -27.45 14.04 -22.17
CA ALA A 160 -26.94 12.78 -21.66
C ALA A 160 -26.00 12.95 -20.44
N GLN A 161 -25.17 14.00 -20.41
CA GLN A 161 -24.37 14.37 -19.23
C GLN A 161 -25.26 14.71 -18.03
N ARG A 162 -26.34 15.49 -18.24
CA ARG A 162 -27.31 15.80 -17.16
C ARG A 162 -28.04 14.54 -16.67
N ALA A 163 -28.42 13.64 -17.57
CA ALA A 163 -29.04 12.37 -17.23
C ALA A 163 -28.08 11.47 -16.42
N LEU A 164 -26.81 11.38 -16.82
CA LEU A 164 -25.75 10.66 -16.12
C LEU A 164 -25.54 11.20 -14.69
N LEU A 165 -25.41 12.52 -14.53
CA LEU A 165 -25.26 13.16 -13.21
C LEU A 165 -26.56 13.12 -12.36
N ALA A 166 -27.73 12.92 -12.99
CA ALA A 166 -28.98 12.67 -12.26
C ALA A 166 -29.03 11.22 -11.75
N ALA A 167 -28.67 10.24 -12.58
CA ALA A 167 -28.60 8.83 -12.19
C ALA A 167 -27.53 8.59 -11.11
N GLN A 168 -26.36 9.25 -11.22
CA GLN A 168 -25.31 9.23 -10.20
C GLN A 168 -25.83 9.70 -8.83
N ARG A 169 -26.60 10.79 -8.79
CA ARG A 169 -27.20 11.31 -7.55
C ARG A 169 -28.32 10.42 -7.03
N ASP A 170 -29.25 9.99 -7.87
CA ASP A 170 -30.37 9.15 -7.43
C ASP A 170 -29.89 7.81 -6.83
N LEU A 171 -28.80 7.23 -7.36
CA LEU A 171 -28.14 6.04 -6.80
C LEU A 171 -27.15 6.33 -5.64
N ALA A 172 -26.95 7.60 -5.26
CA ALA A 172 -25.93 8.09 -4.33
C ALA A 172 -24.54 7.46 -4.59
N ILE A 173 -24.01 7.68 -5.79
CA ILE A 173 -22.68 7.24 -6.21
C ILE A 173 -21.71 8.41 -6.11
N GLU A 174 -20.70 8.28 -5.25
CA GLU A 174 -19.75 9.36 -4.99
C GLU A 174 -18.74 9.53 -6.13
N ASN A 175 -18.16 8.42 -6.61
CA ASN A 175 -17.03 8.45 -7.54
C ASN A 175 -17.14 7.44 -8.69
N LEU A 176 -17.54 7.90 -9.88
CA LEU A 176 -17.54 7.13 -11.13
C LEU A 176 -16.13 7.14 -11.78
N VAL A 177 -15.15 6.56 -11.08
CA VAL A 177 -13.72 6.62 -11.46
C VAL A 177 -13.43 6.18 -12.91
N PRO A 178 -13.99 5.08 -13.46
CA PRO A 178 -13.70 4.68 -14.83
C PRO A 178 -14.13 5.72 -15.89
N MET A 179 -15.28 6.37 -15.68
CA MET A 179 -15.80 7.42 -16.56
C MET A 179 -14.99 8.71 -16.41
N ALA A 180 -14.64 9.09 -15.19
CA ALA A 180 -13.79 10.25 -14.93
C ALA A 180 -12.37 10.08 -15.53
N VAL A 181 -11.77 8.89 -15.43
CA VAL A 181 -10.48 8.57 -16.07
C VAL A 181 -10.58 8.62 -17.60
N ALA A 182 -11.71 8.25 -18.20
CA ALA A 182 -11.94 8.42 -19.64
C ALA A 182 -11.97 9.91 -20.03
N GLU A 183 -12.73 10.75 -19.31
CA GLU A 183 -12.75 12.20 -19.57
C GLU A 183 -11.39 12.87 -19.33
N VAL A 184 -10.59 12.43 -18.35
CA VAL A 184 -9.20 12.88 -18.17
C VAL A 184 -8.33 12.54 -19.39
N ARG A 185 -8.55 11.41 -20.05
CA ARG A 185 -7.83 11.04 -21.28
C ARG A 185 -8.26 11.92 -22.46
N GLU A 186 -9.55 12.19 -22.61
CA GLU A 186 -10.04 13.11 -23.65
C GLU A 186 -9.59 14.56 -23.40
N SER A 187 -9.56 15.03 -22.15
CA SER A 187 -8.99 16.34 -21.78
C SER A 187 -7.53 16.46 -22.23
N ARG A 188 -6.71 15.42 -22.00
CA ARG A 188 -5.30 15.39 -22.47
C ARG A 188 -5.20 15.37 -24.00
N ARG A 189 -6.11 14.70 -24.71
CA ARG A 189 -6.19 14.70 -26.18
C ARG A 189 -6.57 16.07 -26.74
N ALA A 190 -7.56 16.74 -26.14
CA ALA A 190 -7.95 18.09 -26.51
C ALA A 190 -6.80 19.09 -26.30
N LEU A 191 -6.02 18.99 -25.21
CA LEU A 191 -4.80 19.80 -25.04
C LEU A 191 -3.74 19.52 -26.12
N ALA A 192 -3.53 18.25 -26.48
CA ALA A 192 -2.59 17.90 -27.55
C ALA A 192 -3.07 18.40 -28.94
N ALA A 193 -4.38 18.54 -29.14
CA ALA A 193 -4.98 19.16 -30.31
C ALA A 193 -5.07 20.70 -30.24
N ASN A 194 -4.52 21.34 -29.20
CA ASN A 194 -4.59 22.78 -28.94
C ASN A 194 -6.03 23.33 -28.79
N LEU A 195 -6.92 22.54 -28.17
CA LEU A 195 -8.31 22.87 -27.86
C LEU A 195 -8.51 23.05 -26.34
N PRO A 196 -8.00 24.13 -25.71
CA PRO A 196 -8.00 24.29 -24.25
C PRO A 196 -9.40 24.48 -23.65
N ALA A 197 -10.36 24.98 -24.42
CA ALA A 197 -11.75 25.11 -23.96
C ALA A 197 -12.45 23.75 -23.83
N GLU A 198 -12.32 22.87 -24.85
CA GLU A 198 -12.83 21.50 -24.74
C GLU A 198 -12.08 20.75 -23.63
N ALA A 199 -10.75 20.87 -23.57
CA ALA A 199 -9.95 20.22 -22.53
C ALA A 199 -10.41 20.57 -21.11
N LEU A 200 -10.85 21.81 -20.88
CA LEU A 200 -11.40 22.25 -19.60
C LEU A 200 -12.76 21.62 -19.35
N ALA A 201 -13.69 21.65 -20.31
CA ALA A 201 -15.01 21.02 -20.18
C ALA A 201 -14.90 19.51 -19.88
N ARG A 202 -13.97 18.81 -20.54
CA ARG A 202 -13.62 17.41 -20.25
C ARG A 202 -13.13 17.21 -18.82
N ALA A 203 -12.23 18.08 -18.36
CA ALA A 203 -11.69 17.99 -17.01
C ALA A 203 -12.72 18.30 -15.92
N GLU A 204 -13.62 19.26 -16.16
CA GLU A 204 -14.71 19.59 -15.24
C GLU A 204 -15.76 18.48 -15.19
N ALA A 205 -16.07 17.84 -16.32
CA ALA A 205 -16.85 16.61 -16.34
C ALA A 205 -16.18 15.47 -15.54
N ALA A 206 -14.86 15.31 -15.63
CA ALA A 206 -14.12 14.33 -14.83
C ALA A 206 -14.21 14.61 -13.32
N SER A 207 -13.95 15.86 -12.90
CA SER A 207 -14.06 16.28 -11.50
C SER A 207 -15.49 16.21 -10.95
N ALA A 208 -16.52 16.30 -11.80
CA ALA A 208 -17.92 16.11 -11.39
C ALA A 208 -18.29 14.62 -11.24
N LEU A 209 -17.77 13.76 -12.12
CA LEU A 209 -18.01 12.31 -12.10
C LEU A 209 -17.28 11.61 -10.95
N ALA A 210 -16.07 12.05 -10.60
CA ALA A 210 -15.31 11.54 -9.45
C ALA A 210 -14.60 12.69 -8.71
N PRO A 211 -15.27 13.35 -7.74
CA PRO A 211 -14.72 14.48 -6.98
C PRO A 211 -13.47 14.14 -6.15
N ASP A 212 -13.29 12.87 -5.77
CA ASP A 212 -12.12 12.42 -5.00
C ASP A 212 -11.00 11.84 -5.88
N LEU A 213 -11.18 11.77 -7.20
CA LEU A 213 -10.12 11.43 -8.15
C LEU A 213 -9.18 12.63 -8.39
N PRO A 214 -7.92 12.61 -7.91
CA PRO A 214 -7.02 13.77 -8.06
C PRO A 214 -6.67 14.07 -9.53
N ASP A 215 -6.65 13.05 -10.39
CA ASP A 215 -6.30 13.18 -11.81
C ASP A 215 -7.29 14.06 -12.61
N GLY A 216 -8.56 14.14 -12.18
CA GLY A 216 -9.56 15.06 -12.75
C GLY A 216 -9.20 16.52 -12.50
N HIS A 217 -8.92 16.84 -11.23
CA HIS A 217 -8.50 18.17 -10.80
C HIS A 217 -7.15 18.59 -11.41
N LEU A 218 -6.22 17.66 -11.68
CA LEU A 218 -5.00 17.97 -12.45
C LEU A 218 -5.26 18.31 -13.91
N ALA A 219 -6.16 17.55 -14.56
CA ALA A 219 -6.56 17.84 -15.93
C ALA A 219 -7.17 19.25 -15.99
N ARG A 220 -7.97 19.62 -14.97
CA ARG A 220 -8.56 20.94 -14.81
C ARG A 220 -7.50 22.02 -14.62
N ALA A 221 -6.53 21.81 -13.71
CA ALA A 221 -5.42 22.73 -13.49
C ALA A 221 -4.59 22.96 -14.78
N ARG A 222 -4.29 21.89 -15.54
CA ARG A 222 -3.59 21.98 -16.83
C ARG A 222 -4.40 22.72 -17.90
N ALA A 223 -5.69 22.43 -18.01
CA ALA A 223 -6.57 23.09 -18.97
C ALA A 223 -6.78 24.58 -18.65
N LEU A 224 -6.95 24.92 -17.37
CA LEU A 224 -6.97 26.31 -16.90
C LEU A 224 -5.66 27.05 -17.23
N PHE A 225 -4.51 26.41 -16.99
CA PHE A 225 -3.21 27.00 -17.31
C PHE A 225 -3.01 27.22 -18.83
N ALA A 226 -3.46 26.27 -19.66
CA ALA A 226 -3.41 26.40 -21.12
C ALA A 226 -4.38 27.46 -21.67
N ARG A 227 -5.55 27.61 -21.04
CA ARG A 227 -6.60 28.57 -21.44
C ARG A 227 -6.29 30.01 -21.00
N GLU A 228 -5.85 30.18 -19.75
CA GLU A 228 -5.69 31.49 -19.09
C GLU A 228 -4.35 31.58 -18.31
N PRO A 229 -3.18 31.50 -18.98
CA PRO A 229 -1.87 31.44 -18.31
C PRO A 229 -1.56 32.65 -17.42
N GLY A 230 -2.21 33.79 -17.63
CA GLY A 230 -2.08 35.00 -16.80
C GLY A 230 -2.83 34.95 -15.46
N ARG A 231 -3.62 33.91 -15.18
CA ARG A 231 -4.46 33.82 -13.96
C ARG A 231 -4.10 32.57 -13.13
N PRO A 232 -3.07 32.64 -12.28
CA PRO A 232 -2.62 31.49 -11.49
C PRO A 232 -3.61 31.09 -10.37
N GLY A 233 -4.52 31.98 -9.95
CA GLY A 233 -5.47 31.69 -8.86
C GLY A 233 -6.32 30.43 -9.06
N PRO A 234 -7.10 30.32 -10.15
CA PRO A 234 -7.87 29.10 -10.47
C PRO A 234 -7.00 27.85 -10.64
N VAL A 235 -5.79 27.98 -11.18
CA VAL A 235 -4.84 26.86 -11.33
C VAL A 235 -4.37 26.36 -9.97
N LEU A 236 -4.01 27.27 -9.06
CA LEU A 236 -3.62 26.94 -7.68
C LEU A 236 -4.77 26.35 -6.87
N ALA A 237 -6.01 26.82 -7.08
CA ALA A 237 -7.21 26.23 -6.47
C ALA A 237 -7.39 24.78 -6.92
N ALA A 238 -7.39 24.50 -8.23
CA ALA A 238 -7.52 23.15 -8.76
C ALA A 238 -6.35 22.22 -8.34
N LEU A 239 -5.15 22.76 -8.14
CA LEU A 239 -4.03 22.00 -7.54
C LEU A 239 -4.26 21.70 -6.05
N GLY A 240 -4.90 22.61 -5.31
CA GLY A 240 -5.33 22.40 -3.92
C GLY A 240 -6.42 21.33 -3.82
N ASP A 241 -7.46 21.43 -4.65
CA ASP A 241 -8.53 20.43 -4.76
C ASP A 241 -7.96 19.04 -5.01
N ALA A 242 -6.99 18.94 -5.92
CA ALA A 242 -6.32 17.68 -6.22
C ALA A 242 -5.45 17.12 -5.09
N LEU A 243 -4.76 17.97 -4.33
CA LEU A 243 -4.01 17.54 -3.14
C LEU A 243 -4.96 17.03 -2.06
N ALA A 244 -6.10 17.68 -1.87
CA ALA A 244 -7.14 17.25 -0.96
C ALA A 244 -7.79 15.93 -1.40
N ALA A 245 -8.06 15.76 -2.69
CA ALA A 245 -8.54 14.51 -3.29
C ALA A 245 -7.53 13.36 -3.12
N ALA A 246 -6.24 13.58 -3.43
CA ALA A 246 -5.18 12.59 -3.28
C ALA A 246 -4.95 12.13 -1.83
N ALA A 247 -5.34 12.94 -0.83
CA ALA A 247 -5.29 12.59 0.57
C ALA A 247 -6.52 11.79 1.06
N ARG A 248 -7.64 11.82 0.32
CA ARG A 248 -8.85 11.03 0.61
C ARG A 248 -8.86 9.70 -0.13
N GLU A 249 -8.34 9.66 -1.35
CA GLU A 249 -8.33 8.47 -2.21
C GLU A 249 -7.33 7.40 -1.69
N PRO A 250 -7.80 6.26 -1.15
CA PRO A 250 -6.94 5.34 -0.39
C PRO A 250 -5.89 4.66 -1.26
N HIS A 251 -6.20 4.37 -2.53
CA HIS A 251 -5.22 3.80 -3.46
C HIS A 251 -4.03 4.74 -3.71
N THR A 252 -4.30 6.04 -3.82
CA THR A 252 -3.26 7.05 -4.06
C THR A 252 -2.40 7.24 -2.81
N ALA A 253 -3.02 7.36 -1.65
CA ALA A 253 -2.32 7.51 -0.37
C ALA A 253 -1.45 6.27 -0.04
N ARG A 254 -2.02 5.06 -0.10
CA ARG A 254 -1.31 3.81 0.24
C ARG A 254 -0.21 3.45 -0.75
N ALA A 255 -0.39 3.71 -2.05
CA ALA A 255 0.67 3.56 -3.05
C ALA A 255 1.84 4.51 -2.78
N PHE A 256 1.53 5.78 -2.48
CA PHE A 256 2.54 6.78 -2.12
C PHE A 256 3.33 6.38 -0.86
N GLU A 257 2.64 6.00 0.21
CA GLU A 257 3.27 5.50 1.45
C GLU A 257 4.11 4.25 1.22
N GLY A 258 3.55 3.23 0.55
CA GLY A 258 4.23 1.96 0.27
C GLY A 258 5.54 2.16 -0.50
N ASP A 259 5.54 3.08 -1.46
CA ASP A 259 6.73 3.41 -2.25
C ASP A 259 7.78 4.19 -1.45
N LEU A 260 7.36 5.09 -0.55
CA LEU A 260 8.29 5.75 0.38
C LEU A 260 8.89 4.73 1.35
N PHE A 261 8.11 3.80 1.90
CA PHE A 261 8.63 2.75 2.77
C PHE A 261 9.56 1.78 2.03
N ALA A 262 9.24 1.40 0.79
CA ALA A 262 10.11 0.59 -0.05
C ALA A 262 11.45 1.28 -0.32
N ALA A 263 11.43 2.57 -0.66
CA ALA A 263 12.64 3.38 -0.82
C ALA A 263 13.43 3.53 0.51
N ALA A 264 12.75 3.65 1.66
CA ALA A 264 13.38 3.67 2.97
C ALA A 264 14.07 2.34 3.32
N PHE A 265 13.42 1.20 3.09
CA PHE A 265 14.04 -0.12 3.32
C PHE A 265 15.24 -0.34 2.39
N ALA A 266 15.12 0.02 1.11
CA ALA A 266 16.24 -0.06 0.17
C ALA A 266 17.43 0.83 0.61
N ALA A 267 17.15 2.06 1.04
CA ALA A 267 18.15 2.98 1.55
C ALA A 267 18.81 2.49 2.84
N VAL A 268 18.05 1.96 3.80
CA VAL A 268 18.58 1.39 5.05
C VAL A 268 19.43 0.16 4.77
N LEU A 269 18.99 -0.75 3.89
CA LEU A 269 19.75 -1.95 3.51
C LEU A 269 21.07 -1.57 2.81
N ALA A 270 21.02 -0.64 1.85
CA ALA A 270 22.19 -0.16 1.13
C ALA A 270 23.15 0.62 2.04
N ALA A 271 22.65 1.45 2.96
CA ALA A 271 23.46 2.15 3.95
C ALA A 271 24.13 1.17 4.92
N ALA A 272 23.39 0.18 5.45
CA ALA A 272 23.93 -0.86 6.31
C ALA A 272 25.04 -1.66 5.61
N ALA A 273 24.79 -2.07 4.36
CA ALA A 273 25.77 -2.77 3.54
C ALA A 273 27.02 -1.91 3.29
N ALA A 274 26.85 -0.68 2.83
CA ALA A 274 27.95 0.23 2.55
C ALA A 274 28.79 0.56 3.80
N VAL A 275 28.18 0.77 4.97
CA VAL A 275 28.90 0.98 6.24
C VAL A 275 29.76 -0.24 6.59
N VAL A 276 29.17 -1.45 6.56
CA VAL A 276 29.89 -2.68 6.91
C VAL A 276 31.00 -2.98 5.90
N LEU A 277 30.74 -2.81 4.60
CA LEU A 277 31.72 -3.06 3.53
C LEU A 277 32.85 -2.02 3.50
N VAL A 278 32.60 -0.75 3.80
CA VAL A 278 33.64 0.29 3.94
C VAL A 278 34.53 0.00 5.15
N LEU A 279 33.94 -0.42 6.28
CA LEU A 279 34.68 -0.80 7.48
C LEU A 279 35.49 -2.10 7.28
N LEU A 280 34.94 -3.07 6.53
CA LEU A 280 35.68 -4.25 6.06
C LEU A 280 36.85 -3.84 5.18
N ALA A 281 36.64 -3.05 4.12
CA ALA A 281 37.70 -2.60 3.21
C ALA A 281 38.83 -1.86 3.94
N ARG A 282 38.50 -1.05 4.96
CA ARG A 282 39.47 -0.35 5.82
C ARG A 282 40.27 -1.30 6.72
N SER A 283 39.64 -2.36 7.24
CA SER A 283 40.24 -3.32 8.18
C SER A 283 40.88 -4.54 7.50
N LEU A 284 40.56 -4.83 6.23
CA LEU A 284 40.98 -6.04 5.51
C LEU A 284 42.50 -6.26 5.54
N ARG A 285 43.32 -5.20 5.42
CA ARG A 285 44.78 -5.32 5.47
C ARG A 285 45.31 -5.73 6.85
N LEU A 286 44.62 -5.34 7.93
CA LEU A 286 44.96 -5.76 9.29
C LEU A 286 44.51 -7.21 9.50
N PHE A 287 43.31 -7.56 9.03
CA PHE A 287 42.81 -8.93 9.07
C PHE A 287 43.71 -9.93 8.33
N LEU A 288 44.07 -9.67 7.08
CA LEU A 288 44.93 -10.55 6.29
C LEU A 288 46.32 -10.73 6.94
N HIS A 289 46.84 -9.69 7.60
CA HIS A 289 48.07 -9.77 8.38
C HIS A 289 47.93 -10.70 9.59
N ASP A 290 46.91 -10.48 10.44
CA ASP A 290 46.74 -11.25 11.67
C ASP A 290 46.29 -12.71 11.39
N PHE A 291 45.55 -12.92 10.29
CA PHE A 291 45.16 -14.24 9.80
C PHE A 291 46.39 -15.08 9.38
N HIS A 292 47.35 -14.47 8.67
CA HIS A 292 48.61 -15.11 8.31
C HIS A 292 49.42 -15.56 9.55
N HIS A 293 49.34 -14.80 10.65
CA HIS A 293 50.01 -15.11 11.92
C HIS A 293 49.22 -16.05 12.85
N LEU A 294 48.18 -16.73 12.36
CA LEU A 294 47.48 -17.77 13.12
C LEU A 294 48.38 -19.03 13.27
N PRO A 295 48.38 -19.71 14.44
CA PRO A 295 49.27 -20.85 14.67
C PRO A 295 49.15 -21.98 13.64
N LEU A 296 47.94 -22.23 13.14
CA LEU A 296 47.64 -23.28 12.14
C LEU A 296 48.13 -22.96 10.72
N LEU A 297 48.53 -21.72 10.44
CA LEU A 297 48.92 -21.26 9.10
C LEU A 297 50.42 -20.90 8.98
N ARG A 298 51.20 -21.16 10.04
CA ARG A 298 52.65 -20.95 10.07
C ARG A 298 53.35 -21.80 9.01
N GLY A 299 54.25 -21.19 8.25
CA GLY A 299 55.01 -21.84 7.17
C GLY A 299 54.40 -21.68 5.77
N SER A 300 53.14 -21.27 5.65
CA SER A 300 52.51 -20.95 4.36
C SER A 300 52.94 -19.58 3.83
N ALA A 301 52.89 -19.37 2.51
CA ALA A 301 53.16 -18.05 1.93
C ALA A 301 52.02 -17.06 2.23
N PRO A 302 52.29 -15.75 2.45
CA PRO A 302 51.25 -14.76 2.77
C PRO A 302 50.20 -14.60 1.67
N VAL A 303 50.55 -14.90 0.42
CA VAL A 303 49.62 -14.91 -0.72
C VAL A 303 48.61 -16.06 -0.60
N GLN A 304 49.04 -17.25 -0.19
CA GLN A 304 48.18 -18.43 -0.02
C GLN A 304 47.20 -18.23 1.15
N THR A 305 47.69 -17.77 2.30
CA THR A 305 46.84 -17.46 3.45
C THR A 305 45.88 -16.31 3.16
N GLY A 306 46.32 -15.32 2.36
CA GLY A 306 45.48 -14.21 1.91
C GLY A 306 44.37 -14.66 0.95
N PHE A 307 44.66 -15.56 0.01
CA PHE A 307 43.66 -16.15 -0.87
C PHE A 307 42.61 -16.95 -0.07
N LEU A 308 43.05 -17.83 0.85
CA LEU A 308 42.15 -18.59 1.72
C LEU A 308 41.23 -17.67 2.54
N ALA A 309 41.76 -16.60 3.12
CA ALA A 309 40.97 -15.61 3.85
C ALA A 309 39.90 -14.95 2.98
N LEU A 310 40.21 -14.59 1.73
CA LEU A 310 39.26 -14.01 0.80
C LEU A 310 38.17 -15.01 0.37
N VAL A 311 38.52 -16.28 0.16
CA VAL A 311 37.55 -17.36 -0.13
C VAL A 311 36.57 -17.54 1.04
N LEU A 312 37.06 -17.55 2.29
CA LEU A 312 36.22 -17.65 3.48
C LEU A 312 35.28 -16.44 3.65
N ILE A 313 35.76 -15.22 3.32
CA ILE A 313 34.92 -14.01 3.33
C ILE A 313 33.83 -14.07 2.23
N ALA A 314 34.16 -14.60 1.05
CA ALA A 314 33.23 -14.71 -0.07
C ALA A 314 32.23 -15.88 0.05
N MET A 315 32.50 -16.86 0.92
CA MET A 315 31.70 -18.09 1.08
C MET A 315 30.18 -17.83 1.21
N PRO A 316 29.67 -16.90 2.04
CA PRO A 316 28.22 -16.72 2.19
C PRO A 316 27.52 -16.24 0.92
N ALA A 317 28.24 -15.50 0.05
CA ALA A 317 27.73 -15.09 -1.24
C ALA A 317 27.72 -16.26 -2.24
N ALA A 318 28.80 -17.05 -2.27
CA ALA A 318 28.93 -18.22 -3.15
C ALA A 318 27.88 -19.31 -2.86
N PHE A 319 27.54 -19.54 -1.59
CA PHE A 319 26.52 -20.51 -1.17
C PHE A 319 25.09 -19.93 -1.06
N GLY A 320 24.86 -18.69 -1.49
CA GLY A 320 23.51 -18.10 -1.49
C GLY A 320 22.89 -17.91 -0.10
N LEU A 321 23.70 -17.71 0.95
CA LEU A 321 23.23 -17.52 2.34
C LEU A 321 22.58 -16.13 2.60
N GLY A 322 22.28 -15.38 1.55
CA GLY A 322 21.63 -14.07 1.61
C GLY A 322 22.55 -12.92 2.03
N ALA A 323 22.04 -11.70 1.85
CA ALA A 323 22.76 -10.47 2.19
C ALA A 323 23.08 -10.39 3.70
N ALA A 324 22.19 -10.88 4.57
CA ALA A 324 22.40 -10.87 6.01
C ALA A 324 23.65 -11.68 6.43
N ALA A 325 23.88 -12.85 5.83
CA ALA A 325 25.06 -13.66 6.13
C ALA A 325 26.36 -13.03 5.59
N VAL A 326 26.32 -12.44 4.39
CA VAL A 326 27.47 -11.69 3.83
C VAL A 326 27.86 -10.53 4.75
N LEU A 327 26.87 -9.75 5.22
CA LEU A 327 27.12 -8.64 6.15
C LEU A 327 27.55 -9.12 7.54
N ALA A 328 27.03 -10.24 8.03
CA ALA A 328 27.47 -10.84 9.28
C ALA A 328 28.95 -11.28 9.23
N VAL A 329 29.38 -11.98 8.18
CA VAL A 329 30.79 -12.39 8.02
C VAL A 329 31.70 -11.17 7.81
N ALA A 330 31.29 -10.20 6.99
CA ALA A 330 32.02 -8.94 6.83
C ALA A 330 32.19 -8.18 8.16
N ALA A 331 31.13 -8.13 8.99
CA ALA A 331 31.18 -7.55 10.32
C ALA A 331 32.10 -8.34 11.27
N LEU A 332 32.00 -9.67 11.32
CA LEU A 332 32.84 -10.55 12.13
C LEU A 332 34.34 -10.35 11.85
N VAL A 333 34.69 -10.26 10.56
CA VAL A 333 36.06 -10.06 10.08
C VAL A 333 36.59 -8.67 10.42
N ALA A 334 35.75 -7.63 10.29
CA ALA A 334 36.12 -6.26 10.63
C ALA A 334 36.20 -6.02 12.16
N TRP A 335 35.37 -6.73 12.94
CA TRP A 335 35.08 -6.46 14.35
C TRP A 335 36.29 -6.25 15.29
N PRO A 336 37.41 -7.00 15.15
CA PRO A 336 38.59 -6.79 16.00
C PRO A 336 39.21 -5.41 15.85
N TYR A 337 39.09 -4.82 14.66
CA TYR A 337 39.74 -3.57 14.26
C TYR A 337 38.83 -2.35 14.41
N LEU A 338 37.61 -2.52 14.91
CA LEU A 338 36.62 -1.45 15.08
C LEU A 338 36.69 -0.80 16.46
N ALA A 339 36.58 0.53 16.49
CA ALA A 339 36.36 1.28 17.72
C ALA A 339 34.95 1.02 18.28
N ASN A 340 34.73 1.25 19.58
CA ASN A 340 33.41 1.01 20.20
C ASN A 340 32.25 1.79 19.52
N ARG A 341 32.51 3.02 19.04
CA ARG A 341 31.53 3.80 18.26
C ARG A 341 31.19 3.16 16.91
N GLU A 342 32.14 2.46 16.30
CA GLU A 342 31.95 1.77 15.02
C GLU A 342 31.24 0.43 15.23
N ARG A 343 31.59 -0.31 16.30
CA ARG A 343 30.87 -1.51 16.74
C ARG A 343 29.39 -1.23 17.01
N LEU A 344 29.08 -0.12 17.68
CA LEU A 344 27.68 0.32 17.89
C LEU A 344 26.96 0.56 16.57
N VAL A 345 27.58 1.25 15.61
CA VAL A 345 26.96 1.50 14.29
C VAL A 345 26.80 0.22 13.47
N VAL A 346 27.77 -0.70 13.49
CA VAL A 346 27.64 -2.02 12.85
C VAL A 346 26.55 -2.86 13.52
N THR A 347 26.44 -2.81 14.86
CA THR A 347 25.35 -3.48 15.60
C THR A 347 23.99 -2.92 15.19
N ALA A 348 23.84 -1.59 15.10
CA ALA A 348 22.62 -0.94 14.66
C ALA A 348 22.28 -1.24 13.19
N ALA A 349 23.28 -1.26 12.31
CA ALA A 349 23.12 -1.59 10.89
C ALA A 349 22.64 -3.04 10.68
N LEU A 350 23.27 -4.01 11.35
CA LEU A 350 22.84 -5.41 11.32
C LEU A 350 21.49 -5.63 12.01
N GLY A 351 21.23 -4.92 13.11
CA GLY A 351 19.93 -4.93 13.81
C GLY A 351 18.80 -4.41 12.93
N ALA A 352 19.04 -3.35 12.14
CA ALA A 352 18.07 -2.83 11.18
C ALA A 352 17.77 -3.85 10.06
N VAL A 353 18.80 -4.56 9.54
CA VAL A 353 18.61 -5.66 8.57
C VAL A 353 17.83 -6.83 9.22
N LEU A 354 18.09 -7.14 10.49
CA LEU A 354 17.40 -8.20 11.22
C LEU A 354 15.92 -7.90 11.50
N ALA A 355 15.59 -6.63 11.78
CA ALA A 355 14.23 -6.15 12.02
C ALA A 355 13.43 -5.92 10.74
N MET A 356 14.10 -5.79 9.58
CA MET A 356 13.47 -5.46 8.29
C MET A 356 12.31 -6.39 7.88
N PRO A 357 12.30 -7.72 8.12
CA PRO A 357 11.14 -8.55 7.81
C PRO A 357 9.91 -8.23 8.68
N TRP A 358 10.08 -7.86 9.95
CA TRP A 358 8.97 -7.38 10.79
C TRP A 358 8.46 -6.02 10.33
N ALA A 359 9.38 -5.07 10.09
CA ALA A 359 9.02 -3.73 9.61
C ALA A 359 8.29 -3.77 8.26
N ALA A 360 8.72 -4.64 7.33
CA ALA A 360 8.05 -4.82 6.05
C ALA A 360 6.65 -5.45 6.20
N GLY A 361 6.47 -6.37 7.15
CA GLY A 361 5.14 -6.90 7.48
C GLY A 361 4.21 -5.86 8.10
N GLU A 362 4.73 -4.92 8.89
CA GLU A 362 3.96 -3.78 9.42
C GLU A 362 3.55 -2.81 8.31
N VAL A 363 4.50 -2.41 7.46
CA VAL A 363 4.22 -1.59 6.28
C VAL A 363 3.19 -2.25 5.38
N ALA A 364 3.25 -3.57 5.19
CA ALA A 364 2.24 -4.32 4.46
C ALA A 364 0.84 -4.28 5.13
N ARG A 365 0.72 -4.22 6.46
CA ARG A 365 -0.59 -3.99 7.12
C ARG A 365 -1.15 -2.60 6.82
N LEU A 366 -0.31 -1.58 6.85
CA LEU A 366 -0.72 -0.19 6.62
C LEU A 366 -1.09 0.07 5.16
N THR A 367 -0.42 -0.61 4.22
CA THR A 367 -0.47 -0.28 2.79
C THR A 367 -1.14 -1.35 1.90
N ALA A 368 -1.41 -2.56 2.40
CA ALA A 368 -2.25 -3.53 1.68
C ALA A 368 -3.63 -2.92 1.42
N TRP A 369 -4.11 -3.06 0.18
CA TRP A 369 -5.41 -2.54 -0.25
C TRP A 369 -5.87 -3.19 -1.55
N THR A 370 -5.09 -3.01 -2.63
CA THR A 370 -5.42 -3.54 -3.95
C THR A 370 -5.50 -5.06 -3.95
N GLY A 371 -6.58 -5.59 -4.52
CA GLY A 371 -6.94 -7.00 -4.54
C GLY A 371 -7.55 -7.54 -3.24
N SER A 372 -7.71 -6.72 -2.20
CA SER A 372 -8.23 -7.16 -0.90
C SER A 372 -9.75 -7.00 -0.77
N VAL A 373 -10.30 -7.63 0.28
CA VAL A 373 -11.70 -7.44 0.70
C VAL A 373 -12.01 -5.98 1.04
N ALA A 374 -11.05 -5.26 1.63
CA ALA A 374 -11.22 -3.86 2.02
C ALA A 374 -11.45 -2.93 0.82
N GLU A 375 -10.77 -3.18 -0.31
CA GLU A 375 -10.97 -2.42 -1.55
C GLU A 375 -12.39 -2.63 -2.08
N ARG A 376 -12.84 -3.88 -2.21
CA ARG A 376 -14.21 -4.19 -2.69
C ARG A 376 -15.30 -3.62 -1.78
N VAL A 377 -15.12 -3.69 -0.45
CA VAL A 377 -16.03 -3.05 0.51
C VAL A 377 -16.00 -1.53 0.35
N HIS A 378 -14.82 -0.92 0.21
CA HIS A 378 -14.69 0.52 0.00
C HIS A 378 -15.36 0.99 -1.29
N GLU A 379 -15.18 0.29 -2.42
CA GLU A 379 -15.85 0.63 -3.68
C GLU A 379 -17.38 0.55 -3.55
N LEU A 380 -17.87 -0.48 -2.85
CA LEU A 380 -19.30 -0.68 -2.56
C LEU A 380 -19.87 0.47 -1.71
N GLU A 381 -19.12 0.94 -0.71
CA GLU A 381 -19.49 2.10 0.12
C GLU A 381 -19.64 3.40 -0.68
N HIS A 382 -18.80 3.62 -1.67
CA HIS A 382 -18.87 4.81 -2.54
C HIS A 382 -19.88 4.62 -3.69
N GLY A 383 -20.55 3.47 -3.72
CA GLY A 383 -21.72 3.16 -4.55
C GLY A 383 -21.42 2.79 -6.00
N ALA A 384 -20.16 2.89 -6.44
CA ALA A 384 -19.74 2.77 -7.84
C ALA A 384 -19.60 1.31 -8.33
N VAL A 385 -20.44 0.42 -7.81
CA VAL A 385 -20.36 -1.04 -7.97
C VAL A 385 -21.69 -1.56 -8.53
N SER A 386 -21.59 -2.48 -9.50
CA SER A 386 -22.75 -3.14 -10.10
C SER A 386 -23.37 -4.19 -9.16
N ASP A 387 -24.63 -4.54 -9.40
CA ASP A 387 -25.31 -5.57 -8.60
C ASP A 387 -24.65 -6.96 -8.73
N ALA A 388 -23.98 -7.21 -9.87
CA ALA A 388 -23.23 -8.45 -10.10
C ALA A 388 -21.92 -8.52 -9.27
N GLU A 389 -21.23 -7.39 -9.09
CA GLU A 389 -20.04 -7.30 -8.23
C GLU A 389 -20.40 -7.34 -6.75
N ALA A 390 -21.52 -6.70 -6.36
CA ALA A 390 -22.08 -6.81 -5.01
C ALA A 390 -22.45 -8.27 -4.68
N ALA A 391 -23.10 -8.99 -5.61
CA ALA A 391 -23.40 -10.42 -5.46
C ALA A 391 -22.14 -11.29 -5.38
N GLN A 392 -21.06 -10.95 -6.11
CA GLN A 392 -19.77 -11.63 -5.99
C GLN A 392 -19.10 -11.40 -4.62
N LEU A 393 -19.27 -10.22 -4.01
CA LEU A 393 -18.75 -9.95 -2.66
C LEU A 393 -19.55 -10.71 -1.59
N GLU A 394 -20.87 -10.78 -1.73
CA GLU A 394 -21.75 -11.57 -0.88
C GLU A 394 -21.42 -13.08 -0.97
N ALA A 395 -21.24 -13.60 -2.18
CA ALA A 395 -20.83 -15.00 -2.41
C ALA A 395 -19.37 -15.30 -2.01
N TRP A 396 -18.49 -14.27 -1.96
CA TRP A 396 -17.11 -14.43 -1.50
C TRP A 396 -17.00 -14.61 0.02
N ALA A 397 -17.97 -14.15 0.81
CA ALA A 397 -17.90 -14.18 2.27
C ALA A 397 -17.66 -15.62 2.76
N PRO A 398 -16.44 -15.94 3.25
CA PRO A 398 -15.85 -17.26 2.98
C PRO A 398 -16.49 -18.43 3.73
N GLU A 399 -17.26 -18.15 4.78
CA GLU A 399 -18.21 -19.06 5.45
C GLU A 399 -19.09 -18.21 6.38
N SER A 400 -20.25 -18.74 6.81
CA SER A 400 -21.11 -18.01 7.76
C SER A 400 -20.51 -17.97 9.17
N PRO A 401 -20.56 -16.83 9.89
CA PRO A 401 -21.14 -15.55 9.50
C PRO A 401 -20.14 -14.65 8.74
N ALA A 402 -20.65 -13.95 7.73
CA ALA A 402 -19.89 -12.92 7.02
C ALA A 402 -19.47 -11.76 7.97
N PRO A 403 -18.33 -11.08 7.73
CA PRO A 403 -17.91 -9.97 8.58
C PRO A 403 -18.95 -8.84 8.58
N GLY A 404 -19.33 -8.33 9.77
CA GLY A 404 -20.30 -7.25 9.93
C GLY A 404 -20.09 -6.03 8.99
N PRO A 405 -18.84 -5.54 8.79
CA PRO A 405 -18.55 -4.49 7.82
C PRO A 405 -18.94 -4.80 6.36
N VAL A 406 -18.86 -6.07 5.93
CA VAL A 406 -19.26 -6.51 4.58
C VAL A 406 -20.78 -6.50 4.45
N LEU A 407 -21.47 -7.08 5.44
CA LEU A 407 -22.94 -7.09 5.51
C LEU A 407 -23.52 -5.67 5.55
N ALA A 408 -22.89 -4.77 6.31
CA ALA A 408 -23.27 -3.37 6.39
C ALA A 408 -23.15 -2.65 5.03
N ALA A 409 -22.08 -2.90 4.28
CA ALA A 409 -21.87 -2.30 2.96
C ALA A 409 -22.86 -2.86 1.91
N LEU A 410 -23.12 -4.16 1.93
CA LEU A 410 -24.18 -4.79 1.13
C LEU A 410 -25.57 -4.22 1.49
N GLY A 411 -25.83 -3.93 2.76
CA GLY A 411 -27.06 -3.29 3.23
C GLY A 411 -27.24 -1.86 2.68
N ARG A 412 -26.17 -1.04 2.68
CA ARG A 412 -26.18 0.29 2.05
C ARG A 412 -26.34 0.22 0.54
N HIS A 413 -25.69 -0.72 -0.12
CA HIS A 413 -25.89 -0.98 -1.55
C HIS A 413 -27.36 -1.32 -1.85
N ALA A 414 -27.95 -2.28 -1.14
CA ALA A 414 -29.36 -2.65 -1.31
C ALA A 414 -30.31 -1.44 -1.09
N LYS A 415 -30.10 -0.67 -0.01
CA LYS A 415 -30.88 0.54 0.27
C LYS A 415 -30.76 1.57 -0.86
N ARG A 416 -29.54 1.83 -1.36
CA ARG A 416 -29.31 2.79 -2.46
C ARG A 416 -30.01 2.40 -3.77
N ARG A 417 -30.37 1.12 -3.93
CA ARG A 417 -31.10 0.58 -5.10
C ARG A 417 -32.62 0.45 -4.84
N GLY A 418 -33.09 0.85 -3.66
CA GLY A 418 -34.50 0.77 -3.26
C GLY A 418 -34.95 -0.59 -2.70
N ASP A 419 -34.05 -1.57 -2.58
CA ASP A 419 -34.34 -2.88 -1.97
C ASP A 419 -34.28 -2.77 -0.43
N LEU A 420 -35.32 -2.13 0.12
CA LEU A 420 -35.44 -1.84 1.55
C LEU A 420 -35.53 -3.12 2.40
N ASP A 421 -36.21 -4.15 1.92
CA ASP A 421 -36.38 -5.39 2.65
C ASP A 421 -35.06 -6.16 2.78
N ARG A 422 -34.23 -6.21 1.72
CA ARG A 422 -32.90 -6.80 1.78
C ARG A 422 -31.95 -5.95 2.62
N ALA A 423 -31.99 -4.63 2.49
CA ALA A 423 -31.19 -3.72 3.31
C ALA A 423 -31.45 -3.95 4.81
N LEU A 424 -32.73 -4.05 5.20
CA LEU A 424 -33.12 -4.28 6.60
C LEU A 424 -32.65 -5.63 7.14
N ARG A 425 -32.67 -6.70 6.32
CA ARG A 425 -32.10 -8.01 6.70
C ARG A 425 -30.58 -7.91 6.89
N LEU A 426 -29.87 -7.39 5.89
CA LEU A 426 -28.41 -7.27 5.91
C LEU A 426 -27.91 -6.41 7.08
N TYR A 427 -28.58 -5.30 7.42
CA TYR A 427 -28.23 -4.51 8.60
C TYR A 427 -28.49 -5.23 9.92
N ARG A 428 -29.56 -6.04 10.02
CA ARG A 428 -29.83 -6.85 11.23
C ARG A 428 -28.80 -7.96 11.40
N GLU A 429 -28.38 -8.60 10.31
CA GLU A 429 -27.29 -9.58 10.30
C GLU A 429 -25.95 -8.93 10.64
N ALA A 430 -25.66 -7.74 10.10
CA ALA A 430 -24.48 -6.95 10.45
C ALA A 430 -24.45 -6.57 11.94
N ALA A 431 -25.60 -6.19 12.52
CA ALA A 431 -25.72 -5.83 13.93
C ALA A 431 -25.64 -7.05 14.87
N ALA A 432 -26.04 -8.23 14.39
CA ALA A 432 -25.82 -9.49 15.11
C ALA A 432 -24.33 -9.90 15.07
N ALA A 433 -23.62 -9.65 13.96
CA ALA A 433 -22.20 -9.91 13.81
C ALA A 433 -21.31 -8.90 14.57
N ASP A 434 -21.73 -7.63 14.66
CA ASP A 434 -21.07 -6.58 15.42
C ASP A 434 -22.09 -5.73 16.24
N PRO A 435 -22.38 -6.12 17.49
CA PRO A 435 -23.26 -5.36 18.38
C PRO A 435 -22.71 -3.98 18.82
N ARG A 436 -21.53 -3.55 18.34
CA ARG A 436 -20.91 -2.24 18.62
C ARG A 436 -20.79 -1.38 17.35
N ALA A 437 -21.83 -1.46 16.52
CA ALA A 437 -21.94 -0.75 15.26
C ALA A 437 -23.11 0.26 15.29
N PRO A 438 -22.99 1.39 16.02
CA PRO A 438 -24.07 2.37 16.16
C PRO A 438 -24.48 3.01 14.82
N GLU A 439 -23.58 2.99 13.82
CA GLU A 439 -23.89 3.37 12.43
C GLU A 439 -25.03 2.54 11.80
N LEU A 440 -25.19 1.27 12.22
CA LEU A 440 -26.26 0.40 11.72
C LEU A 440 -27.63 0.82 12.24
N SER A 441 -27.70 1.29 13.50
CA SER A 441 -28.93 1.76 14.11
C SER A 441 -29.51 2.97 13.36
N VAL A 442 -28.65 3.88 12.86
CA VAL A 442 -29.07 4.99 11.97
C VAL A 442 -29.63 4.43 10.65
N ASN A 443 -28.89 3.53 10.00
CA ASN A 443 -29.26 3.04 8.68
C ASN A 443 -30.51 2.13 8.70
N VAL A 444 -30.72 1.38 9.78
CA VAL A 444 -31.98 0.68 10.07
C VAL A 444 -33.11 1.68 10.25
N GLY A 445 -32.89 2.77 10.99
CA GLY A 445 -33.87 3.86 11.14
C GLY A 445 -34.27 4.49 9.80
N ASN A 446 -33.29 4.73 8.92
CA ASN A 446 -33.53 5.24 7.57
C ASN A 446 -34.40 4.29 6.74
N VAL A 447 -34.12 2.99 6.77
CA VAL A 447 -34.90 1.99 6.02
C VAL A 447 -36.33 1.88 6.55
N LEU A 448 -36.52 1.81 7.86
CA LEU A 448 -37.85 1.76 8.49
C LEU A 448 -38.66 3.03 8.18
N PHE A 449 -38.02 4.20 8.19
CA PHE A 449 -38.67 5.47 7.84
C PHE A 449 -39.11 5.53 6.36
N LEU A 450 -38.33 4.94 5.45
CA LEU A 450 -38.70 4.80 4.04
C LEU A 450 -39.83 3.77 3.82
N GLN A 451 -39.87 2.69 4.60
CA GLN A 451 -40.98 1.73 4.63
C GLN A 451 -42.25 2.31 5.30
N GLY A 452 -42.13 3.39 6.07
CA GLY A 452 -43.24 4.06 6.76
C GLY A 452 -43.44 3.63 8.22
N ASP A 453 -42.59 2.74 8.75
CA ASP A 453 -42.56 2.40 10.18
C ASP A 453 -41.83 3.50 10.96
N LEU A 454 -42.58 4.56 11.29
CA LEU A 454 -42.04 5.72 12.00
C LEU A 454 -41.70 5.40 13.46
N ASP A 455 -42.43 4.49 14.12
CA ASP A 455 -42.15 4.12 15.51
C ASP A 455 -40.87 3.27 15.60
N GLY A 456 -40.70 2.30 14.70
CA GLY A 456 -39.46 1.54 14.55
C GLY A 456 -38.27 2.42 14.16
N ALA A 457 -38.47 3.37 13.24
CA ALA A 457 -37.43 4.34 12.86
C ALA A 457 -37.00 5.20 14.06
N LYS A 458 -37.95 5.72 14.84
CA LYS A 458 -37.67 6.52 16.04
C LYS A 458 -36.89 5.73 17.08
N ALA A 459 -37.29 4.47 17.33
CA ALA A 459 -36.57 3.59 18.24
C ALA A 459 -35.13 3.33 17.78
N ALA A 460 -34.92 3.11 16.48
CA ALA A 460 -33.60 2.88 15.89
C ALA A 460 -32.69 4.13 15.97
N TYR A 461 -33.20 5.34 15.70
CA TYR A 461 -32.42 6.57 15.85
C TYR A 461 -32.06 6.87 17.31
N LEU A 462 -32.97 6.62 18.26
CA LEU A 462 -32.67 6.77 19.70
C LEU A 462 -31.62 5.75 20.16
N ALA A 463 -31.72 4.50 19.70
CA ALA A 463 -30.69 3.48 19.95
C ALA A 463 -29.32 3.88 19.34
N ALA A 464 -29.31 4.49 18.16
CA ALA A 464 -28.08 5.03 17.56
C ALA A 464 -27.46 6.15 18.42
N GLN A 465 -28.28 7.10 18.88
CA GLN A 465 -27.87 8.18 19.77
C GLN A 465 -27.25 7.64 21.08
N ASP A 466 -27.89 6.65 21.72
CA ASP A 466 -27.41 6.04 22.97
C ASP A 466 -26.12 5.23 22.77
N GLN A 467 -25.94 4.62 21.60
CA GLN A 467 -24.77 3.79 21.28
C GLN A 467 -23.59 4.58 20.67
N ALA A 468 -23.81 5.78 20.13
CA ALA A 468 -22.80 6.58 19.42
C ALA A 468 -21.58 6.93 20.29
N GLY A 469 -21.78 7.11 21.60
CA GLY A 469 -20.72 7.49 22.53
C GLY A 469 -20.12 8.85 22.20
N SER A 470 -18.97 8.87 21.52
CA SER A 470 -18.30 10.09 21.04
C SER A 470 -18.23 10.20 19.52
N ASP A 471 -18.96 9.35 18.77
CA ASP A 471 -19.03 9.44 17.31
C ASP A 471 -20.03 10.53 16.89
N LEU A 472 -19.48 11.71 16.58
CA LEU A 472 -20.26 12.88 16.16
C LEU A 472 -20.99 12.67 14.82
N VAL A 473 -20.46 11.82 13.92
CA VAL A 473 -21.08 11.54 12.62
C VAL A 473 -22.35 10.72 12.84
N VAL A 474 -22.27 9.67 13.66
CA VAL A 474 -23.44 8.86 14.02
C VAL A 474 -24.47 9.68 14.80
N LEU A 475 -24.03 10.46 15.79
CA LEU A 475 -24.90 11.28 16.61
C LEU A 475 -25.66 12.33 15.77
N GLY A 476 -24.94 13.06 14.92
CA GLY A 476 -25.54 14.08 14.05
C GLY A 476 -26.44 13.48 12.97
N ALA A 477 -26.11 12.30 12.42
CA ALA A 477 -26.98 11.60 11.48
C ALA A 477 -28.26 11.05 12.16
N ALA A 478 -28.16 10.56 13.40
CA ALA A 478 -29.31 10.14 14.19
C ALA A 478 -30.25 11.32 14.52
N HIS A 479 -29.70 12.46 14.96
CA HIS A 479 -30.46 13.68 15.18
C HIS A 479 -31.06 14.25 13.87
N TYR A 480 -30.37 14.12 12.73
CA TYR A 480 -30.91 14.48 11.42
C TYR A 480 -32.11 13.60 11.05
N GLY A 481 -31.99 12.28 11.19
CA GLY A 481 -33.09 11.32 11.00
C GLY A 481 -34.29 11.62 11.90
N LEU A 482 -34.05 11.91 13.18
CA LEU A 482 -35.08 12.37 14.12
C LEU A 482 -35.74 13.68 13.68
N SER A 483 -34.99 14.65 13.13
CA SER A 483 -35.59 15.89 12.62
C SER A 483 -36.54 15.62 11.44
N LYS A 484 -36.15 14.76 10.49
CA LYS A 484 -37.00 14.36 9.35
C LYS A 484 -38.23 13.59 9.82
N LEU A 485 -38.09 12.81 10.89
CA LEU A 485 -39.18 12.11 11.56
C LEU A 485 -40.17 13.07 12.20
N TYR A 486 -39.70 14.00 13.03
CA TYR A 486 -40.56 15.01 13.66
C TYR A 486 -41.20 15.97 12.65
N LEU A 487 -40.52 16.28 11.55
CA LEU A 487 -41.09 17.03 10.43
C LEU A 487 -42.28 16.26 9.80
N ARG A 488 -42.15 14.93 9.63
CA ARG A 488 -43.21 14.07 9.07
C ARG A 488 -44.37 13.82 10.05
N THR A 489 -44.13 13.84 11.36
CA THR A 489 -45.18 13.73 12.41
C THR A 489 -45.80 15.07 12.82
N SER A 490 -45.43 16.17 12.16
CA SER A 490 -45.85 17.55 12.45
C SER A 490 -45.38 18.12 13.81
N GLU A 491 -44.35 17.53 14.43
CA GLU A 491 -43.77 17.95 15.72
C GLU A 491 -42.68 19.02 15.54
N MET A 492 -43.05 20.20 15.03
CA MET A 492 -42.11 21.25 14.57
C MET A 492 -41.01 21.64 15.58
N ASP A 493 -41.35 21.85 16.86
CA ASP A 493 -40.37 22.28 17.87
C ASP A 493 -39.28 21.21 18.11
N LYS A 494 -39.67 19.93 18.07
CA LYS A 494 -38.73 18.80 18.18
C LYS A 494 -37.91 18.64 16.91
N SER A 495 -38.52 18.89 15.74
CA SER A 495 -37.81 18.91 14.45
C SER A 495 -36.70 19.96 14.44
N ALA A 496 -37.00 21.20 14.84
CA ALA A 496 -36.02 22.28 14.94
C ALA A 496 -34.89 21.93 15.93
N ALA A 497 -35.24 21.55 17.16
CA ALA A 497 -34.25 21.19 18.18
C ALA A 497 -33.36 20.00 17.80
N ALA A 498 -33.89 19.01 17.05
CA ALA A 498 -33.09 17.91 16.52
C ALA A 498 -32.20 18.35 15.34
N ARG A 499 -32.70 19.22 14.45
CA ARG A 499 -31.91 19.75 13.31
C ARG A 499 -30.75 20.62 13.76
N ASP A 500 -30.92 21.41 14.82
CA ASP A 500 -29.87 22.26 15.41
C ASP A 500 -28.73 21.42 16.01
N LYS A 501 -29.07 20.34 16.74
CA LYS A 501 -28.08 19.37 17.24
C LYS A 501 -27.32 18.69 16.10
N ALA A 502 -28.05 18.23 15.08
CA ALA A 502 -27.48 17.59 13.90
C ALA A 502 -26.44 18.49 13.20
N GLU A 503 -26.75 19.78 13.04
CA GLU A 503 -25.81 20.76 12.45
C GLU A 503 -24.60 21.01 13.37
N HIS A 504 -24.82 21.09 14.69
CA HIS A 504 -23.75 21.31 15.68
C HIS A 504 -22.74 20.15 15.73
N GLU A 505 -23.23 18.92 15.60
CA GLU A 505 -22.41 17.70 15.72
C GLU A 505 -21.77 17.30 14.39
N ALA A 506 -22.52 17.36 13.29
CA ALA A 506 -22.12 16.78 11.99
C ALA A 506 -22.39 17.69 10.77
N GLY A 507 -22.56 19.01 10.95
CA GLY A 507 -22.97 19.92 9.87
C GLY A 507 -22.15 19.83 8.57
N GLU A 508 -20.83 19.62 8.63
CA GLU A 508 -20.02 19.42 7.41
C GLU A 508 -20.36 18.12 6.68
N TYR A 509 -20.54 17.03 7.44
CA TYR A 509 -20.92 15.73 6.89
C TYR A 509 -22.34 15.76 6.32
N LEU A 510 -23.28 16.40 7.01
CA LEU A 510 -24.66 16.57 6.55
C LEU A 510 -24.74 17.41 5.27
N ARG A 511 -23.97 18.50 5.15
CA ARG A 511 -23.89 19.31 3.92
C ARG A 511 -23.31 18.55 2.71
N ARG A 512 -22.59 17.45 2.92
CA ARG A 512 -22.01 16.63 1.84
C ARG A 512 -22.91 15.47 1.41
N HIS A 513 -23.73 14.92 2.31
CA HIS A 513 -24.51 13.69 2.06
C HIS A 513 -26.03 13.84 2.16
N GLY A 514 -26.52 14.93 2.78
CA GLY A 514 -27.94 15.18 3.01
C GLY A 514 -28.46 16.39 2.25
N SER A 515 -29.78 16.47 2.11
CA SER A 515 -30.47 17.62 1.54
C SER A 515 -31.81 17.86 2.21
N ASP A 516 -32.12 19.14 2.41
CA ASP A 516 -33.43 19.59 2.89
C ASP A 516 -34.38 19.92 1.71
N ASP A 517 -33.84 20.07 0.49
CA ASP A 517 -34.58 20.36 -0.76
C ASP A 517 -34.75 19.15 -1.70
N ASP A 518 -33.86 18.15 -1.61
CA ASP A 518 -33.91 16.92 -2.43
C ASP A 518 -34.70 15.83 -1.69
N PHE A 519 -35.85 15.45 -2.27
CA PHE A 519 -36.76 14.45 -1.71
C PHE A 519 -36.51 13.04 -2.28
N THR A 520 -35.42 12.78 -2.99
CA THR A 520 -35.01 11.40 -3.33
C THR A 520 -34.64 10.61 -2.08
N ALA A 521 -35.00 9.33 -2.04
CA ALA A 521 -34.78 8.45 -0.87
C ALA A 521 -33.31 8.35 -0.41
N ASN A 522 -32.35 8.68 -1.28
CA ASN A 522 -30.92 8.64 -0.98
C ASN A 522 -30.29 9.98 -0.57
N HIS A 523 -30.98 11.11 -0.74
CA HIS A 523 -30.51 12.43 -0.29
C HIS A 523 -31.36 13.03 0.84
N TYR A 524 -32.64 12.65 0.94
CA TYR A 524 -33.54 13.12 2.00
C TYR A 524 -33.15 12.58 3.40
N LEU A 525 -32.49 11.41 3.43
CA LEU A 525 -31.95 10.76 4.62
C LEU A 525 -30.47 10.48 4.40
N VAL A 526 -29.67 10.63 5.46
CA VAL A 526 -28.22 10.42 5.43
C VAL A 526 -27.88 9.06 6.02
N ASP A 527 -27.29 8.18 5.21
CA ASP A 527 -26.78 6.88 5.68
C ASP A 527 -25.33 7.02 6.16
N VAL A 528 -25.03 6.48 7.34
CA VAL A 528 -23.67 6.47 7.89
C VAL A 528 -22.85 5.34 7.24
N PRO A 529 -21.69 5.61 6.63
CA PRO A 529 -20.82 4.57 6.06
C PRO A 529 -20.15 3.72 7.15
N VAL A 530 -19.61 2.56 6.78
CA VAL A 530 -18.74 1.77 7.68
C VAL A 530 -17.48 2.58 7.98
N PRO A 531 -17.06 2.71 9.26
CA PRO A 531 -15.88 3.46 9.62
C PRO A 531 -14.61 2.98 8.86
N PRO A 532 -13.80 3.88 8.28
CA PRO A 532 -12.62 3.51 7.49
C PRO A 532 -11.63 2.57 8.21
N ALA A 533 -11.54 2.65 9.53
CA ALA A 533 -10.74 1.74 10.35
C ALA A 533 -11.23 0.28 10.29
N ARG A 534 -12.56 0.05 10.26
CA ARG A 534 -13.15 -1.29 10.13
C ARG A 534 -12.96 -1.84 8.71
N ILE A 535 -13.06 -0.98 7.68
CA ILE A 535 -12.71 -1.35 6.30
C ILE A 535 -11.22 -1.74 6.22
N ALA A 536 -10.32 -0.91 6.77
CA ALA A 536 -8.88 -1.16 6.76
C ALA A 536 -8.48 -2.46 7.49
N ALA A 537 -9.22 -2.88 8.52
CA ALA A 537 -8.97 -4.16 9.19
C ALA A 537 -9.14 -5.35 8.22
N LEU A 538 -10.12 -5.29 7.29
CA LEU A 538 -10.35 -6.30 6.26
C LEU A 538 -9.18 -6.42 5.26
N ALA A 539 -8.32 -5.42 5.13
CA ALA A 539 -7.16 -5.51 4.25
C ALA A 539 -6.09 -6.48 4.77
N THR A 540 -6.22 -6.93 6.02
CA THR A 540 -5.23 -7.76 6.72
C THR A 540 -5.67 -9.21 6.96
N SER A 541 -6.92 -9.57 6.64
CA SER A 541 -7.45 -10.95 6.77
C SER A 541 -6.70 -11.95 5.91
N ASP A 542 -6.22 -11.53 4.74
CA ASP A 542 -5.79 -12.42 3.66
C ASP A 542 -4.33 -12.91 3.83
N GLY A 543 -3.72 -12.66 4.99
CA GLY A 543 -2.36 -13.12 5.33
C GLY A 543 -1.23 -12.36 4.62
N THR A 544 -1.53 -11.36 3.79
CA THR A 544 -0.58 -10.50 3.05
C THR A 544 0.60 -10.00 3.91
N PRO A 545 0.41 -9.52 5.15
CA PRO A 545 1.52 -9.11 6.04
C PRO A 545 2.53 -10.23 6.33
N GLU A 546 2.06 -11.46 6.49
CA GLU A 546 2.91 -12.62 6.74
C GLU A 546 3.57 -13.12 5.45
N ALA A 547 2.89 -13.01 4.30
CA ALA A 547 3.49 -13.28 2.99
C ALA A 547 4.68 -12.33 2.72
N VAL A 548 4.50 -11.02 2.93
CA VAL A 548 5.57 -10.02 2.76
C VAL A 548 6.72 -10.26 3.75
N ARG A 549 6.42 -10.52 5.02
CA ARG A 549 7.43 -10.88 6.04
C ARG A 549 8.26 -12.09 5.63
N ARG A 550 7.61 -13.18 5.18
CA ARG A 550 8.30 -14.39 4.69
C ARG A 550 9.15 -14.10 3.45
N TRP A 551 8.64 -13.31 2.51
CA TRP A 551 9.35 -12.92 1.29
C TRP A 551 10.61 -12.09 1.59
N VAL A 552 10.50 -11.05 2.42
CA VAL A 552 11.64 -10.21 2.84
C VAL A 552 12.67 -11.04 3.62
N ARG A 553 12.23 -11.89 4.56
CA ARG A 553 13.11 -12.82 5.29
C ARG A 553 13.88 -13.72 4.32
N ALA A 554 13.20 -14.37 3.38
CA ALA A 554 13.84 -15.24 2.38
C ALA A 554 14.84 -14.46 1.50
N ARG A 555 14.50 -13.23 1.08
CA ARG A 555 15.39 -12.43 0.23
C ARG A 555 16.66 -11.93 0.95
N LEU A 556 16.56 -11.65 2.25
CA LEU A 556 17.68 -11.21 3.08
C LEU A 556 18.54 -12.38 3.59
N MET A 557 17.95 -13.54 3.87
CA MET A 557 18.60 -14.66 4.54
C MET A 557 18.91 -15.86 3.63
N GLY A 558 18.43 -15.84 2.38
CA GLY A 558 18.72 -16.87 1.38
C GLY A 558 18.41 -18.28 1.90
N ALA A 559 19.39 -19.18 1.82
CA ALA A 559 19.27 -20.56 2.26
C ALA A 559 19.30 -20.79 3.79
N LEU A 560 19.35 -19.75 4.64
CA LEU A 560 19.33 -19.94 6.09
C LEU A 560 17.96 -20.45 6.60
N PRO A 561 17.93 -21.38 7.57
CA PRO A 561 16.69 -21.90 8.15
C PRO A 561 15.80 -20.79 8.73
N ALA A 562 14.48 -20.88 8.51
CA ALA A 562 13.54 -19.88 9.01
C ALA A 562 13.59 -19.72 10.54
N ALA A 563 13.76 -20.82 11.28
CA ALA A 563 13.88 -20.84 12.74
C ALA A 563 15.13 -20.12 13.28
N ALA A 564 16.14 -19.83 12.45
CA ALA A 564 17.30 -19.05 12.86
C ALA A 564 16.98 -17.55 13.04
N TRP A 565 15.80 -17.09 12.61
CA TRP A 565 15.36 -15.71 12.78
C TRP A 565 14.20 -15.61 13.78
N PRO A 566 14.17 -14.59 14.66
CA PRO A 566 15.18 -13.54 14.84
C PRO A 566 16.37 -13.95 15.73
N TRP A 567 16.22 -15.02 16.52
CA TRP A 567 17.08 -15.31 17.67
C TRP A 567 18.54 -15.66 17.33
N GLY A 568 18.80 -16.34 16.20
CA GLY A 568 20.18 -16.61 15.74
C GLY A 568 20.92 -15.33 15.35
N GLY A 569 20.22 -14.37 14.76
CA GLY A 569 20.77 -13.04 14.48
C GLY A 569 21.06 -12.24 15.76
N ALA A 570 20.15 -12.27 16.74
CA ALA A 570 20.36 -11.62 18.04
C ALA A 570 21.54 -12.27 18.81
N GLY A 571 21.61 -13.61 18.82
CA GLY A 571 22.71 -14.36 19.42
C GLY A 571 24.05 -14.07 18.75
N PHE A 572 24.09 -13.91 17.43
CA PHE A 572 25.30 -13.50 16.70
C PHE A 572 25.76 -12.09 17.12
N LEU A 573 24.85 -11.11 17.26
CA LEU A 573 25.21 -9.78 17.74
C LEU A 573 25.74 -9.81 19.19
N ALA A 574 25.15 -10.61 20.07
CA ALA A 574 25.66 -10.82 21.42
C ALA A 574 27.06 -11.48 21.41
N ALA A 575 27.28 -12.49 20.55
CA ALA A 575 28.56 -13.16 20.38
C ALA A 575 29.66 -12.21 19.87
N LEU A 576 29.34 -11.27 18.97
CA LEU A 576 30.27 -10.21 18.57
C LEU A 576 30.69 -9.34 19.78
N TRP A 577 29.75 -8.92 20.63
CA TRP A 577 30.10 -8.15 21.83
C TRP A 577 30.91 -8.97 22.86
N ALA A 578 30.62 -10.26 23.03
CA ALA A 578 31.46 -11.15 23.84
C ALA A 578 32.88 -11.30 23.26
N LEU A 579 33.01 -11.45 21.93
CA LEU A 579 34.29 -11.47 21.22
C LEU A 579 35.05 -10.14 21.41
N ALA A 580 34.37 -9.00 21.45
CA ALA A 580 34.99 -7.69 21.73
C ALA A 580 35.64 -7.62 23.13
N LEU A 581 35.12 -8.35 24.11
CA LEU A 581 35.70 -8.46 25.46
C LEU A 581 36.93 -9.38 25.45
N LEU A 582 36.85 -10.53 24.78
CA LEU A 582 37.97 -11.48 24.63
C LEU A 582 39.17 -10.85 23.90
N LEU A 583 38.91 -10.11 22.82
CA LEU A 583 39.95 -9.47 22.00
C LEU A 583 40.76 -8.40 22.74
N ARG A 584 40.27 -7.87 23.87
CA ARG A 584 41.06 -6.99 24.76
C ARG A 584 42.30 -7.71 25.31
N ARG A 585 42.22 -9.03 25.51
CA ARG A 585 43.35 -9.87 25.97
C ARG A 585 44.29 -10.27 24.82
N LEU A 586 43.75 -10.48 23.61
CA LEU A 586 44.50 -10.99 22.46
C LEU A 586 45.30 -9.92 21.71
N GLY A 587 44.95 -8.64 21.84
CA GLY A 587 45.71 -7.51 21.30
C GLY A 587 45.86 -7.52 19.76
N PRO A 588 44.76 -7.44 18.99
CA PRO A 588 44.81 -7.42 17.53
C PRO A 588 45.62 -6.23 16.98
N SER A 589 46.19 -6.38 15.78
CA SER A 589 47.01 -5.35 15.14
C SER A 589 46.22 -4.08 14.86
N ARG A 590 46.89 -2.93 14.97
CA ARG A 590 46.30 -1.60 14.72
C ARG A 590 46.89 -0.98 13.46
N ALA A 591 46.19 -0.03 12.85
CA ALA A 591 46.78 0.79 11.80
C ALA A 591 47.74 1.82 12.42
N CYS A 592 49.00 1.83 11.97
CA CYS A 592 50.01 2.80 12.42
C CYS A 592 49.58 4.23 12.11
N ALA A 593 49.57 5.11 13.12
CA ALA A 593 49.09 6.49 13.03
C ALA A 593 49.74 7.33 11.92
N ARG A 594 51.01 7.06 11.56
CA ARG A 594 51.74 7.78 10.50
C ARG A 594 51.61 7.17 9.10
N CYS A 595 51.85 5.87 8.96
CA CYS A 595 52.04 5.23 7.65
C CYS A 595 50.98 4.19 7.27
N GLY A 596 49.99 3.94 8.14
CA GLY A 596 48.89 3.01 7.88
C GLY A 596 49.28 1.53 7.74
N ARG A 597 50.53 1.15 8.01
CA ARG A 597 50.95 -0.27 8.09
C ARG A 597 50.40 -0.91 9.37
N PRO A 598 50.19 -2.25 9.41
CA PRO A 598 49.92 -2.95 10.66
C PRO A 598 51.02 -2.65 11.68
N ALA A 599 50.63 -2.20 12.88
CA ALA A 599 51.45 -2.20 14.08
C ALA A 599 51.04 -3.44 14.87
N CYS A 600 51.95 -4.41 15.01
CA CYS A 600 51.64 -5.75 15.52
C CYS A 600 52.55 -6.10 16.69
N ARG A 601 51.95 -6.36 17.86
CA ARG A 601 52.66 -6.77 19.09
C ARG A 601 53.62 -7.95 18.87
N ARG A 602 53.24 -8.91 18.01
CA ARG A 602 54.02 -10.12 17.71
C ARG A 602 55.24 -9.87 16.81
N CYS A 603 55.19 -8.83 15.97
CA CYS A 603 56.23 -8.53 14.99
C CYS A 603 57.13 -7.37 15.42
N ASP A 604 56.54 -6.33 16.03
CA ASP A 604 57.22 -5.10 16.44
C ASP A 604 57.70 -5.13 17.91
N GLY A 605 57.25 -6.13 18.70
CA GLY A 605 57.68 -6.34 20.09
C GLY A 605 57.19 -5.30 21.11
N GLY A 606 56.26 -4.40 20.74
CA GLY A 606 55.79 -3.32 21.60
C GLY A 606 54.32 -2.94 21.39
N ASP A 607 53.77 -2.21 22.37
CA ASP A 607 52.35 -1.89 22.50
C ASP A 607 51.93 -0.52 21.91
N GLY A 608 52.81 0.13 21.15
CA GLY A 608 52.63 1.50 20.64
C GLY A 608 51.63 1.67 19.48
N GLU A 609 51.26 2.93 19.22
CA GLU A 609 50.39 3.32 18.09
C GLU A 609 51.11 3.44 16.74
N GLU A 610 52.43 3.22 16.74
CA GLU A 610 53.29 3.24 15.56
C GLU A 610 53.88 1.84 15.30
N CYS A 611 53.95 1.42 14.03
CA CYS A 611 54.67 0.19 13.67
C CYS A 611 56.18 0.37 13.91
N GLY A 612 56.92 -0.72 14.10
CA GLY A 612 58.35 -0.69 14.49
C GLY A 612 59.23 0.13 13.55
N GLN A 613 58.91 0.18 12.25
CA GLN A 613 59.60 1.04 11.28
C GLN A 613 59.39 2.55 11.51
N CYS A 614 58.21 2.97 11.99
CA CYS A 614 57.97 4.37 12.32
C CYS A 614 58.65 4.73 13.64
N VAL A 615 58.60 3.84 14.64
CA VAL A 615 59.34 4.00 15.91
C VAL A 615 60.83 4.14 15.67
N ASN A 616 61.42 3.27 14.83
CA ASN A 616 62.86 3.30 14.53
C ASN A 616 63.29 4.55 13.73
N VAL A 617 62.43 5.13 12.90
CA VAL A 617 62.75 6.32 12.09
C VAL A 617 62.46 7.65 12.82
N PHE A 618 61.37 7.72 13.59
CA PHE A 618 60.88 8.97 14.17
C PHE A 618 61.06 9.10 15.69
N ALA A 619 61.07 7.98 16.43
CA ALA A 619 61.23 8.00 17.89
C ALA A 619 62.68 7.71 18.35
N ARG A 620 63.38 6.80 17.66
CA ARG A 620 64.78 6.45 17.98
C ARG A 620 65.77 7.32 17.17
N LYS A 621 66.53 8.17 17.84
CA LYS A 621 67.57 9.00 17.21
C LYS A 621 68.79 8.14 16.85
N GLY A 622 69.36 8.34 15.65
CA GLY A 622 70.64 7.72 15.24
C GLY A 622 70.59 6.26 14.77
N VAL A 623 69.41 5.62 14.71
CA VAL A 623 69.27 4.17 14.42
C VAL A 623 69.12 3.86 12.92
N VAL A 624 68.79 4.85 12.08
CA VAL A 624 68.45 4.64 10.66
C VAL A 624 69.15 5.67 9.78
N ASP A 625 69.65 5.22 8.62
CA ASP A 625 70.28 6.08 7.61
C ASP A 625 69.34 7.18 7.08
N ALA A 626 69.94 8.29 6.65
CA ALA A 626 69.24 9.45 6.11
C ALA A 626 68.38 9.11 4.88
N ARG A 627 68.84 8.19 4.01
CA ARG A 627 68.09 7.78 2.80
C ARG A 627 66.82 7.02 3.16
N ASP A 628 66.87 6.15 4.15
CA ASP A 628 65.71 5.37 4.61
C ASP A 628 64.71 6.21 5.39
N ARG A 629 65.19 7.19 6.17
CA ARG A 629 64.34 8.21 6.76
C ARG A 629 63.56 9.01 5.69
N LEU A 630 64.24 9.51 4.66
CA LEU A 630 63.58 10.24 3.56
C LEU A 630 62.56 9.39 2.81
N ARG A 631 62.87 8.11 2.53
CA ARG A 631 61.91 7.14 1.95
C ARG A 631 60.67 6.99 2.84
N LYS A 632 60.85 6.91 4.16
CA LYS A 632 59.74 6.75 5.12
C LYS A 632 58.88 8.01 5.23
N GLU A 633 59.49 9.19 5.26
CA GLU A 633 58.79 10.49 5.23
C GLU A 633 58.00 10.70 3.93
N ALA A 634 58.51 10.23 2.79
CA ALA A 634 57.76 10.20 1.54
C ALA A 634 56.58 9.21 1.59
N GLN A 635 56.74 8.03 2.22
CA GLN A 635 55.65 7.07 2.44
C GLN A 635 54.52 7.67 3.28
N VAL A 636 54.84 8.36 4.38
CA VAL A 636 53.87 9.04 5.27
C VAL A 636 53.11 10.13 4.51
N ARG A 637 53.82 11.06 3.84
CA ARG A 637 53.19 12.11 3.02
C ARG A 637 52.28 11.54 1.92
N ARG A 638 52.66 10.43 1.29
CA ARG A 638 51.81 9.73 0.30
C ARG A 638 50.55 9.15 0.96
N HIS A 639 50.65 8.56 2.16
CA HIS A 639 49.51 8.02 2.90
C HIS A 639 48.51 9.12 3.27
N GLU A 640 48.97 10.22 3.86
CA GLU A 640 48.16 11.39 4.23
C GLU A 640 47.49 12.04 3.01
N ARG A 641 48.21 12.18 1.89
CA ARG A 641 47.65 12.69 0.63
C ARG A 641 46.55 11.77 0.11
N LEU A 642 46.77 10.45 0.09
CA LEU A 642 45.77 9.48 -0.34
C LEU A 642 44.55 9.47 0.58
N ALA A 643 44.73 9.51 1.90
CA ALA A 643 43.63 9.59 2.86
C ALA A 643 42.75 10.84 2.63
N ARG A 644 43.35 12.01 2.40
CA ARG A 644 42.62 13.24 2.06
C ARG A 644 41.89 13.15 0.71
N ILE A 645 42.52 12.60 -0.33
CA ILE A 645 41.90 12.41 -1.65
C ILE A 645 40.71 11.44 -1.55
N VAL A 646 40.90 10.26 -0.96
CA VAL A 646 39.84 9.24 -0.80
C VAL A 646 38.68 9.79 0.03
N THR A 647 38.95 10.49 1.13
CA THR A 647 37.89 11.10 1.95
C THR A 647 37.09 12.11 1.13
N ARG A 648 37.74 13.01 0.37
CA ARG A 648 37.04 14.00 -0.47
C ARG A 648 36.25 13.33 -1.61
N ALA A 649 36.83 12.34 -2.29
CA ALA A 649 36.16 11.60 -3.36
C ALA A 649 34.90 10.86 -2.88
N LEU A 650 35.00 10.13 -1.75
CA LEU A 650 33.85 9.46 -1.11
C LEU A 650 32.78 10.45 -0.64
N SER A 651 33.15 11.70 -0.33
CA SER A 651 32.19 12.73 0.10
C SER A 651 31.32 13.23 -1.05
N VAL A 652 31.90 13.35 -2.25
CA VAL A 652 31.19 13.80 -3.44
C VAL A 652 30.35 12.66 -4.02
N ALA A 653 30.93 11.46 -4.13
CA ALA A 653 30.31 10.32 -4.81
C ALA A 653 29.32 9.50 -3.94
N GLY A 654 29.51 9.47 -2.61
CA GLY A 654 28.77 8.59 -1.70
C GLY A 654 28.56 9.21 -0.32
N ALA A 655 28.24 10.51 -0.29
CA ALA A 655 27.96 11.35 0.86
C ALA A 655 27.53 10.59 2.14
N GLY A 656 28.35 10.68 3.19
CA GLY A 656 28.22 9.89 4.42
C GLY A 656 29.28 8.80 4.57
N ALA A 657 29.66 8.11 3.48
CA ALA A 657 30.71 7.08 3.52
C ALA A 657 32.08 7.67 3.94
N ALA A 658 32.39 8.90 3.53
CA ALA A 658 33.60 9.61 3.93
C ALA A 658 33.68 9.86 5.46
N GLN A 659 32.55 10.18 6.10
CA GLN A 659 32.48 10.35 7.55
C GLN A 659 32.71 9.03 8.30
N VAL A 660 32.30 7.89 7.74
CA VAL A 660 32.61 6.56 8.30
C VAL A 660 34.12 6.30 8.25
N VAL A 661 34.77 6.58 7.11
CA VAL A 661 36.24 6.46 6.99
C VAL A 661 36.97 7.43 7.93
N ALA A 662 36.48 8.67 8.06
CA ALA A 662 37.06 9.73 8.89
C ALA A 662 36.71 9.64 10.41
N GLY A 663 36.29 8.48 10.91
CA GLY A 663 36.09 8.23 12.34
C GLY A 663 34.84 8.86 12.96
N ALA A 664 33.87 9.29 12.15
CA ALA A 664 32.57 9.82 12.58
C ALA A 664 31.41 8.89 12.14
N PRO A 665 31.43 7.59 12.52
CA PRO A 665 30.58 6.56 11.91
C PRO A 665 29.08 6.80 12.09
N VAL A 666 28.64 7.34 13.25
CA VAL A 666 27.21 7.62 13.52
C VAL A 666 26.67 8.67 12.55
N ARG A 667 27.40 9.80 12.40
CA ARG A 667 27.01 10.86 11.45
C ARG A 667 27.10 10.38 10.01
N GLY A 668 28.11 9.56 9.69
CA GLY A 668 28.26 8.98 8.35
C GLY A 668 27.13 8.05 7.96
N ALA A 669 26.70 7.15 8.84
CA ALA A 669 25.57 6.26 8.60
C ALA A 669 24.25 7.03 8.41
N LEU A 670 23.97 8.04 9.26
CA LEU A 670 22.77 8.88 9.13
C LEU A 670 22.75 9.68 7.82
N LEU A 671 23.86 10.34 7.47
CA LEU A 671 23.97 11.08 6.20
C LEU A 671 23.85 10.15 4.99
N LEU A 672 24.45 8.95 5.06
CA LEU A 672 24.40 7.97 3.98
C LEU A 672 22.97 7.46 3.74
N ALA A 673 22.23 7.13 4.80
CA ALA A 673 20.82 6.76 4.68
C ALA A 673 19.97 7.92 4.14
N ALA A 674 20.20 9.16 4.61
CA ALA A 674 19.48 10.35 4.17
C ALA A 674 19.75 10.74 2.70
N VAL A 675 20.92 10.43 2.14
CA VAL A 675 21.21 10.62 0.70
C VAL A 675 20.73 9.44 -0.14
N LEU A 676 20.80 8.20 0.37
CA LEU A 676 20.31 7.04 -0.36
C LEU A 676 18.78 7.02 -0.48
N PHE A 677 18.03 7.49 0.51
CA PHE A 677 16.57 7.56 0.46
C PHE A 677 16.03 8.26 -0.81
N PRO A 678 16.39 9.53 -1.10
CA PRO A 678 15.91 10.21 -2.31
C PRO A 678 16.48 9.60 -3.60
N VAL A 679 17.67 8.99 -3.58
CA VAL A 679 18.19 8.22 -4.71
C VAL A 679 17.29 7.01 -5.01
N PHE A 680 16.80 6.30 -3.99
CA PHE A 680 15.84 5.22 -4.19
C PHE A 680 14.44 5.71 -4.55
N VAL A 681 13.97 6.84 -4.01
CA VAL A 681 12.69 7.44 -4.43
C VAL A 681 12.70 7.82 -5.92
N ILE A 682 13.82 8.36 -6.42
CA ILE A 682 14.01 8.69 -7.84
C ILE A 682 14.24 7.42 -8.68
N GLY A 683 15.00 6.44 -8.18
CA GLY A 683 15.22 5.16 -8.86
C GLY A 683 13.95 4.33 -9.02
N LEU A 684 13.07 4.36 -8.01
CA LEU A 684 11.77 3.70 -7.96
C LEU A 684 10.64 4.65 -8.41
N TRP A 685 10.91 5.53 -9.38
CA TRP A 685 9.94 6.54 -9.85
C TRP A 685 8.60 5.98 -10.34
N ARG A 686 8.60 4.75 -10.88
CA ARG A 686 7.39 4.04 -11.31
C ARG A 686 6.55 3.47 -10.16
N GLY A 687 7.08 3.51 -8.94
CA GLY A 687 6.54 2.79 -7.79
C GLY A 687 6.95 1.32 -7.78
N VAL A 688 6.90 0.74 -6.59
CA VAL A 688 6.85 -0.70 -6.31
C VAL A 688 5.39 -1.13 -6.19
N MET A 689 4.52 -0.26 -5.67
CA MET A 689 3.07 -0.46 -5.59
C MET A 689 2.37 0.50 -6.55
N PRO A 690 2.12 0.12 -7.81
CA PRO A 690 1.42 0.98 -8.75
C PRO A 690 -0.05 1.14 -8.30
N PRO A 691 -0.59 2.37 -8.25
CA PRO A 691 -2.04 2.56 -8.13
C PRO A 691 -2.76 1.96 -9.36
N PRO A 692 -4.03 1.52 -9.25
CA PRO A 692 -4.76 0.88 -10.35
C PRO A 692 -4.86 1.80 -11.59
N TYR A 693 -4.88 3.12 -11.36
CA TYR A 693 -4.81 4.13 -12.41
C TYR A 693 -3.48 4.90 -12.30
N PRO A 694 -2.66 4.98 -13.38
CA PRO A 694 -1.33 5.58 -13.33
C PRO A 694 -1.42 7.11 -13.16
N SER A 695 -1.37 7.56 -11.91
CA SER A 695 -1.43 8.97 -11.56
C SER A 695 -0.05 9.65 -11.52
N PRO A 696 0.15 10.81 -12.19
CA PRO A 696 1.38 11.59 -12.09
C PRO A 696 1.58 12.22 -10.69
N TYR A 697 0.56 12.30 -9.83
CA TYR A 697 0.68 12.84 -8.47
C TYR A 697 1.68 12.06 -7.62
N VAL A 698 1.59 10.74 -7.66
CA VAL A 698 2.41 9.84 -6.85
C VAL A 698 3.89 10.05 -7.15
N LEU A 699 4.26 10.27 -8.42
CA LEU A 699 5.63 10.62 -8.81
C LEU A 699 6.03 12.03 -8.38
N ALA A 700 5.19 13.03 -8.66
CA ALA A 700 5.57 14.42 -8.41
C ALA A 700 5.65 14.76 -6.91
N GLY A 701 4.73 14.26 -6.09
CA GLY A 701 4.79 14.39 -4.63
C GLY A 701 6.05 13.75 -4.05
N LYS A 702 6.45 12.58 -4.56
CA LYS A 702 7.71 11.92 -4.19
C LYS A 702 8.91 12.80 -4.51
N LEU A 703 8.99 13.36 -5.72
CA LEU A 703 10.09 14.24 -6.13
C LEU A 703 10.14 15.53 -5.30
N ALA A 704 8.97 16.12 -4.99
CA ALA A 704 8.85 17.31 -4.16
C ALA A 704 9.42 17.12 -2.74
N VAL A 705 9.30 15.91 -2.17
CA VAL A 705 9.88 15.56 -0.86
C VAL A 705 11.35 15.13 -0.98
N ALA A 706 11.66 14.27 -1.96
CA ALA A 706 12.97 13.64 -2.11
C ALA A 706 14.07 14.64 -2.52
N VAL A 707 13.81 15.51 -3.50
CA VAL A 707 14.85 16.40 -4.05
C VAL A 707 15.38 17.39 -3.00
N PRO A 708 14.55 18.14 -2.25
CA PRO A 708 15.05 19.05 -1.21
C PRO A 708 15.83 18.31 -0.11
N LEU A 709 15.31 17.17 0.35
CA LEU A 709 15.95 16.38 1.41
C LEU A 709 17.32 15.84 0.96
N GLY A 710 17.43 15.35 -0.28
CA GLY A 710 18.69 14.89 -0.86
C GLY A 710 19.72 16.01 -1.03
N VAL A 711 19.30 17.17 -1.53
CA VAL A 711 20.19 18.34 -1.66
C VAL A 711 20.70 18.81 -0.29
N ILE A 712 19.83 18.87 0.73
CA ILE A 712 20.22 19.23 2.09
C ILE A 712 21.19 18.19 2.69
N ALA A 713 20.88 16.90 2.60
CA ALA A 713 21.74 15.84 3.14
C ALA A 713 23.12 15.80 2.44
N TRP A 714 23.15 15.93 1.11
CA TRP A 714 24.39 15.94 0.33
C TRP A 714 25.25 17.17 0.63
N THR A 715 24.66 18.38 0.64
CA THR A 715 25.41 19.61 0.94
C THR A 715 25.99 19.61 2.36
N LEU A 716 25.25 19.07 3.35
CA LEU A 716 25.76 18.89 4.72
C LEU A 716 26.93 17.90 4.77
N ALA A 717 26.82 16.75 4.08
CA ALA A 717 27.87 15.74 4.03
C ALA A 717 29.16 16.25 3.37
N VAL A 718 29.05 16.95 2.24
CA VAL A 718 30.19 17.58 1.56
C VAL A 718 30.83 18.65 2.46
N ARG A 719 30.04 19.54 3.05
CA ARG A 719 30.53 20.62 3.93
C ARG A 719 31.29 20.10 5.15
N ASP A 720 30.79 19.05 5.81
CA ASP A 720 31.45 18.45 6.98
C ASP A 720 32.79 17.77 6.59
N ALA A 721 32.84 17.05 5.47
CA ALA A 721 34.07 16.38 5.04
C ALA A 721 35.17 17.34 4.54
N PHE A 722 34.80 18.43 3.86
CA PHE A 722 35.75 19.47 3.50
C PHE A 722 36.32 20.19 4.74
N ARG A 723 35.52 20.37 5.80
CA ARG A 723 36.03 20.88 7.09
C ARG A 723 37.05 19.93 7.73
N ARG A 724 36.80 18.62 7.70
CA ARG A 724 37.69 17.57 8.25
C ARG A 724 39.02 17.41 7.49
N THR A 725 39.13 17.90 6.26
CA THR A 725 40.32 17.73 5.41
C THR A 725 41.05 19.04 5.10
N ARG A 726 40.81 20.09 5.89
CA ARG A 726 41.48 21.41 5.80
C ARG A 726 42.65 21.61 6.77
N SER A 727 42.82 20.71 7.74
CA SER A 727 44.04 20.56 8.55
C SER A 727 45.18 19.97 7.73
#